data_AF-A0A1V6CE84-F1
#
_entry.id   AF-A0A1V6CE84-F1
#
_cell.length_a   1.000
_cell.length_b   1.000
_cell.length_c   1.000
_cell.angle_alpha   90.00
_cell.angle_beta   90.00
_cell.angle_gamma   90.00
#
_symmetry.space_group_name_H-M   'P 1'
#
loop_
_entity.id
_entity.type
_entity.pdbx_description
1 polymer ?
#
loop_
_entity_poly.entity_id
_entity_poly.type
_entity_poly.pdbx_seq_one_letter_code
_entity_poly.pdbx_strand_id
1 'polypeptide(L)'
;MILNNLHAQILSKAFEHVLGVPDVGSMAYIRCLTGDILEALSIMDDFQPQGWKIKYVSDFIDDTRRTIAADYAVEIRESKGEPILLLVDTARAGAGMDSIFSATREVCEEELFSEAIRMAAHEITQKLSRDNRLFAEQAIKKARRRGKRVGLSRWAEFDFMVRCAFESAHPGVFLYLIGLWPLKHDDQIDDLEGLEVSLLFVNRLMGPASVTATPAARIEGLHLQNPTDTQRLELETFLHTAATKPLLTALTILADKPNLWVNALRVEQPSFIQNIEMIPWRTRAGQYARWSGLINTNPPRFVLRPDAEKTGQYSKIEVRWKTRPEMIKKGSVEYRIVVVTDMDEELTSRDVTHSAKDTEKCKFTNDDFSALGEDALIPAKIIVSVIGNENIVPVESEEFVICFGDPPETSKGGVGKKVRTFSEGLIEFADRDTVSAVASQDAVLSEDAKGYVVLRTKERGKTYRVFRPPLIREVEQQWSAENGAMGRWRVKVRASGQRAGSIEFVPFVKPDFSPGTLWDGSWSRAENATRRMADRLAISGGVAQMYDEQGKAFDLVKEYLLAWAALLESAQDPSFALVNTVEVQTLSGRTIGLIVLPTHPLRLAWHVAYDNLVFHSRFVQQLAPNDVRKELGILDGAMFPSFLPGLASGSTFVFADVLGFHAVGMVLDTDKEPKAAIALMARALGDTETADSSPMVGKQSAIVLGKEILKYLECHDGSKLLQIHGLRPGDGLTIARSLGEVRKNYRKIQETEGEDNEKVSPPAFVLELYPSEEQRGVAGRFIAEVGEKRRSGAGVVTDDDSWMFESRTLDAGLSLPSLRWARRDMETPDKPAHLAAAFDTFDSRVKALNESDLATKRPLMAFGLLSYFDRTYKSIPSPIWQSAIPQSSFRPYPYGPTITHSAITSQDGNTETGCRRFSCTSPPYRDFSG
;
A
#
# COMPACT_ATOMS: atom_id res chain seq x y z
N MET A 1 -23.67 -17.33 3.28
CA MET A 1 -23.08 -18.33 4.17
C MET A 1 -24.19 -18.88 5.05
N ILE A 2 -24.37 -20.20 5.16
CA ILE A 2 -25.45 -20.80 5.96
C ILE A 2 -24.82 -21.41 7.22
N LEU A 3 -25.10 -20.83 8.38
CA LEU A 3 -24.81 -21.41 9.69
C LEU A 3 -25.78 -22.58 9.96
N ASN A 4 -25.28 -23.68 10.52
CA ASN A 4 -26.11 -24.83 10.89
C ASN A 4 -26.09 -25.05 12.41
N ASN A 5 -27.02 -25.87 12.91
CA ASN A 5 -27.21 -26.08 14.36
C ASN A 5 -25.95 -26.61 15.05
N LEU A 6 -25.11 -27.39 14.36
CA LEU A 6 -23.85 -27.89 14.93
C LEU A 6 -22.84 -26.76 15.15
N HIS A 7 -22.82 -25.71 14.30
CA HIS A 7 -21.99 -24.53 14.55
C HIS A 7 -22.40 -23.86 15.86
N ALA A 8 -23.71 -23.64 16.03
CA ALA A 8 -24.28 -23.04 17.21
C ALA A 8 -23.97 -23.87 18.48
N GLN A 9 -24.18 -25.19 18.43
CA GLN A 9 -23.91 -26.08 19.57
C GLN A 9 -22.43 -26.13 19.96
N ILE A 10 -21.53 -26.25 18.99
CA ILE A 10 -20.08 -26.30 19.28
C ILE A 10 -19.60 -24.95 19.80
N LEU A 11 -19.99 -23.83 19.16
CA LEU A 11 -19.63 -22.51 19.67
C LEU A 11 -20.19 -22.31 21.08
N SER A 12 -21.44 -22.72 21.34
CA SER A 12 -22.05 -22.62 22.66
C SER A 12 -21.18 -23.30 23.73
N LYS A 13 -20.77 -24.55 23.49
CA LYS A 13 -19.87 -25.30 24.38
C LYS A 13 -18.47 -24.70 24.46
N ALA A 14 -17.94 -24.17 23.36
CA ALA A 14 -16.64 -23.51 23.36
C ALA A 14 -16.67 -22.23 24.22
N PHE A 15 -17.76 -21.44 24.12
CA PHE A 15 -17.99 -20.31 25.01
C PHE A 15 -18.14 -20.76 26.47
N GLU A 16 -18.88 -21.83 26.77
CA GLU A 16 -18.96 -22.38 28.14
C GLU A 16 -17.59 -22.73 28.70
N HIS A 17 -16.72 -23.35 27.88
CA HIS A 17 -15.38 -23.73 28.30
C HIS A 17 -14.48 -22.51 28.53
N VAL A 18 -14.52 -21.54 27.62
CA VAL A 18 -13.69 -20.33 27.69
C VAL A 18 -14.18 -19.38 28.79
N LEU A 19 -15.49 -19.19 28.91
CA LEU A 19 -16.10 -18.27 29.87
C LEU A 19 -16.18 -18.86 31.28
N GLY A 20 -16.38 -20.16 31.41
CA GLY A 20 -16.60 -20.83 32.68
C GLY A 20 -18.00 -20.56 33.26
N VAL A 21 -18.18 -20.91 34.54
CA VAL A 21 -19.44 -20.69 35.27
C VAL A 21 -19.57 -19.19 35.58
N PRO A 22 -20.64 -18.51 35.14
CA PRO A 22 -20.82 -17.09 35.41
C PRO A 22 -21.33 -16.82 36.83
N ASP A 23 -20.84 -15.75 37.44
CA ASP A 23 -21.43 -15.13 38.63
C ASP A 23 -22.52 -14.12 38.24
N VAL A 24 -23.44 -13.80 39.15
CA VAL A 24 -24.44 -12.73 38.96
C VAL A 24 -23.73 -11.41 38.59
N GLY A 25 -24.23 -10.76 37.53
CA GLY A 25 -23.63 -9.55 36.97
C GLY A 25 -22.42 -9.76 36.05
N SER A 26 -22.00 -11.00 35.78
CA SER A 26 -20.90 -11.28 34.85
C SER A 26 -21.25 -10.84 33.42
N MET A 27 -20.33 -10.18 32.74
CA MET A 27 -20.54 -9.77 31.36
C MET A 27 -19.28 -10.01 30.51
N ALA A 28 -19.49 -10.57 29.32
CA ALA A 28 -18.45 -10.86 28.34
C ALA A 28 -18.88 -10.42 26.93
N TYR A 29 -17.92 -10.23 26.01
CA TYR A 29 -18.22 -9.87 24.62
C TYR A 29 -17.28 -10.52 23.61
N ILE A 30 -17.75 -10.63 22.36
CA ILE A 30 -16.96 -11.05 21.20
C ILE A 30 -17.17 -10.08 20.03
N ARG A 31 -16.10 -9.85 19.25
CA ARG A 31 -16.10 -8.93 18.10
C ARG A 31 -15.28 -9.38 16.89
N CYS A 32 -14.72 -10.60 16.92
CA CYS A 32 -13.89 -11.12 15.84
C CYS A 32 -14.70 -11.72 14.68
N LEU A 33 -16.02 -11.87 14.83
CA LEU A 33 -16.93 -12.40 13.82
C LEU A 33 -17.53 -11.27 12.95
N THR A 34 -17.98 -11.59 11.74
CA THR A 34 -18.68 -10.63 10.88
C THR A 34 -20.14 -10.44 11.33
N GLY A 35 -20.73 -9.29 10.98
CA GLY A 35 -22.12 -8.95 11.33
C GLY A 35 -23.11 -10.06 10.93
N ASP A 36 -23.01 -10.60 9.71
CA ASP A 36 -23.88 -11.67 9.22
C ASP A 36 -23.83 -12.94 10.08
N ILE A 37 -22.66 -13.30 10.62
CA ILE A 37 -22.49 -14.47 11.50
C ILE A 37 -23.11 -14.19 12.87
N LEU A 38 -22.83 -13.01 13.42
CA LEU A 38 -23.35 -12.60 14.73
C LEU A 38 -24.88 -12.52 14.73
N GLU A 39 -25.46 -11.94 13.68
CA GLU A 39 -26.91 -11.86 13.49
C GLU A 39 -27.52 -13.27 13.41
N ALA A 40 -26.95 -14.17 12.60
CA ALA A 40 -27.44 -15.53 12.50
C ALA A 40 -27.35 -16.29 13.84
N LEU A 41 -26.22 -16.22 14.56
CA LEU A 41 -26.07 -16.85 15.88
C LEU A 41 -27.07 -16.31 16.91
N SER A 42 -27.42 -15.02 16.83
CA SER A 42 -28.36 -14.39 17.76
C SER A 42 -29.79 -14.90 17.66
N ILE A 43 -30.14 -15.58 16.57
CA ILE A 43 -31.49 -16.09 16.32
C ILE A 43 -31.57 -17.59 16.61
N MET A 44 -30.45 -18.32 16.57
CA MET A 44 -30.43 -19.77 16.74
C MET A 44 -30.63 -20.21 18.20
N ASP A 45 -31.64 -21.03 18.46
CA ASP A 45 -31.93 -21.56 19.81
C ASP A 45 -30.80 -22.47 20.33
N ASP A 46 -30.13 -23.19 19.44
CA ASP A 46 -28.98 -24.06 19.73
C ASP A 46 -27.73 -23.31 20.22
N PHE A 47 -27.69 -21.98 20.04
CA PHE A 47 -26.62 -21.14 20.59
C PHE A 47 -27.10 -20.56 21.91
N GLN A 48 -26.78 -21.26 23.01
CA GLN A 48 -27.20 -20.90 24.36
C GLN A 48 -26.18 -21.36 25.41
N PRO A 49 -25.03 -20.67 25.55
CA PRO A 49 -24.01 -21.03 26.53
C PRO A 49 -24.60 -21.08 27.94
N GLN A 50 -24.42 -22.21 28.62
CA GLN A 50 -25.06 -22.46 29.91
C GLN A 50 -24.74 -21.33 30.92
N GLY A 51 -25.80 -20.74 31.48
CA GLY A 51 -25.70 -19.67 32.48
C GLY A 51 -25.53 -18.26 31.89
N TRP A 52 -25.43 -18.10 30.57
CA TRP A 52 -25.25 -16.80 29.91
C TRP A 52 -26.46 -16.43 29.04
N LYS A 53 -26.98 -15.21 29.21
CA LYS A 53 -27.94 -14.60 28.28
C LYS A 53 -27.22 -13.96 27.10
N ILE A 54 -27.69 -14.21 25.88
CA ILE A 54 -27.07 -13.67 24.66
C ILE A 54 -27.79 -12.42 24.21
N LYS A 55 -27.02 -11.40 23.83
CA LYS A 55 -27.53 -10.20 23.14
C LYS A 55 -26.63 -9.84 21.95
N TYR A 56 -27.23 -9.54 20.81
CA TYR A 56 -26.55 -9.03 19.62
C TYR A 56 -26.58 -7.51 19.63
N VAL A 57 -25.42 -6.86 19.51
CA VAL A 57 -25.29 -5.41 19.59
C VAL A 57 -25.08 -4.83 18.19
N SER A 58 -26.01 -3.99 17.75
CA SER A 58 -26.07 -3.41 16.40
C SER A 58 -26.60 -1.95 16.43
N ASP A 59 -27.02 -1.41 15.28
CA ASP A 59 -27.59 -0.05 15.13
C ASP A 59 -29.13 0.01 15.27
N PHE A 60 -29.80 -1.11 15.54
CA PHE A 60 -31.25 -1.19 15.74
C PHE A 60 -31.61 -2.10 16.94
N ILE A 61 -32.89 -2.11 17.32
CA ILE A 61 -33.42 -2.93 18.42
C ILE A 61 -34.44 -3.91 17.85
N ASP A 62 -34.31 -5.19 18.19
CA ASP A 62 -35.25 -6.26 17.83
C ASP A 62 -35.19 -7.37 18.88
N ASP A 63 -36.21 -7.43 19.74
CA ASP A 63 -36.29 -8.43 20.81
C ASP A 63 -36.36 -9.87 20.29
N THR A 64 -36.98 -10.08 19.12
CA THR A 64 -37.09 -11.42 18.52
C THR A 64 -35.74 -11.96 18.04
N ARG A 65 -34.84 -11.06 17.64
CA ARG A 65 -33.46 -11.36 17.24
C ARG A 65 -32.45 -11.13 18.36
N ARG A 66 -32.90 -10.98 19.62
CA ARG A 66 -32.05 -10.65 20.77
C ARG A 66 -31.16 -9.41 20.51
N THR A 67 -31.58 -8.52 19.63
CA THR A 67 -30.79 -7.40 19.12
C THR A 67 -31.04 -6.15 19.94
N ILE A 68 -29.97 -5.47 20.34
CA ILE A 68 -29.98 -4.26 21.17
C ILE A 68 -29.03 -3.22 20.59
N ALA A 69 -29.30 -1.96 20.89
CA ALA A 69 -28.37 -0.87 20.62
C ALA A 69 -27.30 -0.76 21.73
N ALA A 70 -26.23 -0.01 21.45
CA ALA A 70 -25.07 0.10 22.32
C ALA A 70 -25.40 0.74 23.69
N ASP A 71 -26.29 1.73 23.72
CA ASP A 71 -26.82 2.37 24.93
C ASP A 71 -27.50 1.37 25.86
N TYR A 72 -28.35 0.50 25.31
CA TYR A 72 -29.04 -0.53 26.08
C TYR A 72 -28.07 -1.59 26.63
N ALA A 73 -27.00 -1.92 25.89
CA ALA A 73 -25.95 -2.78 26.42
C ALA A 73 -25.29 -2.18 27.68
N VAL A 74 -25.10 -0.84 27.71
CA VAL A 74 -24.58 -0.13 28.90
C VAL A 74 -25.56 -0.21 30.06
N GLU A 75 -26.85 0.04 29.82
CA GLU A 75 -27.89 -0.06 30.86
C GLU A 75 -27.92 -1.44 31.51
N ILE A 76 -27.85 -2.48 30.68
CA ILE A 76 -27.77 -3.87 31.13
C ILE A 76 -26.55 -4.08 32.04
N ARG A 77 -25.37 -3.57 31.66
CA ARG A 77 -24.16 -3.67 32.48
C ARG A 77 -24.34 -3.00 33.84
N GLU A 78 -24.91 -1.80 33.88
CA GLU A 78 -25.11 -1.03 35.12
C GLU A 78 -26.14 -1.70 36.04
N SER A 79 -27.12 -2.41 35.47
CA SER A 79 -28.11 -3.17 36.26
C SER A 79 -27.50 -4.32 37.06
N LYS A 80 -26.31 -4.82 36.67
CA LYS A 80 -25.62 -5.99 37.25
C LYS A 80 -26.56 -7.19 37.48
N GLY A 81 -27.49 -7.38 36.55
CA GLY A 81 -28.49 -8.43 36.60
C GLY A 81 -27.93 -9.80 36.23
N GLU A 82 -28.61 -10.49 35.32
CA GLU A 82 -28.19 -11.82 34.88
C GLU A 82 -26.89 -11.78 34.05
N PRO A 83 -26.11 -12.88 34.03
CA PRO A 83 -24.89 -12.94 33.25
C PRO A 83 -25.13 -12.83 31.74
N ILE A 84 -24.36 -12.00 31.04
CA ILE A 84 -24.62 -11.67 29.63
C ILE A 84 -23.39 -11.79 28.73
N LEU A 85 -23.58 -12.45 27.58
CA LEU A 85 -22.64 -12.52 26.48
C LEU A 85 -23.11 -11.61 25.33
N LEU A 86 -22.29 -10.62 24.98
CA LEU A 86 -22.55 -9.66 23.92
C LEU A 86 -21.87 -10.07 22.61
N LEU A 87 -22.66 -10.23 21.56
CA LEU A 87 -22.24 -10.45 20.18
C LEU A 87 -22.14 -9.08 19.49
N VAL A 88 -20.94 -8.52 19.35
CA VAL A 88 -20.78 -7.10 18.95
C VAL A 88 -20.45 -6.95 17.47
N ASP A 89 -21.37 -6.34 16.72
CA ASP A 89 -21.12 -5.93 15.33
C ASP A 89 -20.30 -4.64 15.29
N THR A 90 -18.98 -4.74 15.12
CA THR A 90 -18.10 -3.55 15.10
C THR A 90 -18.36 -2.57 13.95
N ALA A 91 -19.08 -2.99 12.90
CA ALA A 91 -19.40 -2.10 11.78
C ALA A 91 -20.68 -1.29 12.03
N ARG A 92 -21.62 -1.82 12.82
CA ARG A 92 -22.93 -1.21 13.08
C ARG A 92 -23.11 -0.69 14.50
N ALA A 93 -22.43 -1.27 15.48
CA ALA A 93 -22.58 -0.87 16.88
C ALA A 93 -22.25 0.62 17.07
N GLY A 94 -23.19 1.35 17.68
CA GLY A 94 -23.11 2.79 17.90
C GLY A 94 -22.22 3.20 19.08
N ALA A 95 -22.22 4.51 19.38
CA ALA A 95 -21.52 5.08 20.53
C ALA A 95 -22.00 4.47 21.86
N GLY A 96 -21.08 4.16 22.78
CA GLY A 96 -21.39 3.59 24.12
C GLY A 96 -20.64 2.30 24.44
N MET A 97 -20.17 1.59 23.40
CA MET A 97 -19.49 0.31 23.54
C MET A 97 -18.17 0.35 24.31
N ASP A 98 -17.52 1.51 24.46
CA ASP A 98 -16.27 1.60 25.23
C ASP A 98 -16.47 1.33 26.73
N SER A 99 -17.65 1.65 27.27
CA SER A 99 -18.01 1.29 28.64
C SER A 99 -18.11 -0.23 28.81
N ILE A 100 -18.54 -0.94 27.77
CA ILE A 100 -18.55 -2.40 27.71
C ILE A 100 -17.12 -2.92 27.56
N PHE A 101 -16.37 -2.47 26.55
CA PHE A 101 -15.02 -2.96 26.26
C PHE A 101 -14.05 -2.78 27.43
N SER A 102 -14.22 -1.73 28.23
CA SER A 102 -13.37 -1.43 29.38
C SER A 102 -13.69 -2.25 30.64
N ALA A 103 -14.94 -2.65 30.81
CA ALA A 103 -15.43 -3.20 32.08
C ALA A 103 -15.88 -4.66 32.00
N THR A 104 -15.84 -5.26 30.80
CA THR A 104 -16.35 -6.61 30.56
C THR A 104 -15.26 -7.46 29.91
N ARG A 105 -15.39 -8.77 30.03
CA ARG A 105 -14.37 -9.72 29.55
C ARG A 105 -14.47 -9.88 28.04
N GLU A 106 -13.39 -9.58 27.31
CA GLU A 106 -13.32 -9.92 25.89
C GLU A 106 -13.01 -11.42 25.73
N VAL A 107 -13.77 -12.08 24.86
CA VAL A 107 -13.47 -13.46 24.46
C VAL A 107 -12.37 -13.43 23.41
N CYS A 108 -11.21 -14.02 23.74
CA CYS A 108 -10.08 -14.08 22.85
C CYS A 108 -10.41 -14.93 21.61
N GLU A 109 -10.16 -14.39 20.41
CA GLU A 109 -10.37 -15.10 19.14
C GLU A 109 -9.57 -16.42 19.11
N GLU A 110 -8.30 -16.37 19.53
CA GLU A 110 -7.44 -17.55 19.50
C GLU A 110 -7.90 -18.63 20.47
N GLU A 111 -8.24 -18.28 21.71
CA GLU A 111 -8.70 -19.25 22.72
C GLU A 111 -10.03 -19.88 22.30
N LEU A 112 -11.00 -19.05 21.90
CA LEU A 112 -12.32 -19.52 21.47
C LEU A 112 -12.23 -20.47 20.30
N PHE A 113 -11.53 -20.10 19.23
CA PHE A 113 -11.45 -20.96 18.05
C PHE A 113 -10.54 -22.15 18.26
N SER A 114 -9.54 -22.09 19.14
CA SER A 114 -8.77 -23.29 19.48
C SER A 114 -9.66 -24.34 20.15
N GLU A 115 -10.52 -23.92 21.08
CA GLU A 115 -11.49 -24.82 21.71
C GLU A 115 -12.59 -25.28 20.75
N ALA A 116 -13.16 -24.35 19.97
CA ALA A 116 -14.21 -24.68 19.02
C ALA A 116 -13.72 -25.65 17.93
N ILE A 117 -12.50 -25.44 17.41
CA ILE A 117 -11.87 -26.36 16.44
C ILE A 117 -11.56 -27.71 17.09
N ARG A 118 -11.08 -27.74 18.34
CA ARG A 118 -10.83 -28.98 19.07
C ARG A 118 -12.12 -29.80 19.25
N MET A 119 -13.22 -29.14 19.60
CA MET A 119 -14.55 -29.77 19.72
C MET A 119 -15.08 -30.24 18.36
N ALA A 120 -14.97 -29.42 17.31
CA ALA A 120 -15.35 -29.83 15.96
C ALA A 120 -14.53 -31.03 15.44
N ALA A 121 -13.23 -31.08 15.74
CA ALA A 121 -12.38 -32.23 15.43
C ALA A 121 -12.84 -33.51 16.14
N HIS A 122 -13.32 -33.38 17.39
CA HIS A 122 -13.90 -34.50 18.12
C HIS A 122 -15.19 -34.99 17.47
N GLU A 123 -16.07 -34.09 17.03
CA GLU A 123 -17.30 -34.43 16.31
C GLU A 123 -17.02 -35.16 14.98
N ILE A 124 -15.98 -34.75 14.25
CA ILE A 124 -15.52 -35.51 13.06
C ILE A 124 -15.11 -36.93 13.47
N THR A 125 -14.38 -37.09 14.58
CA THR A 125 -13.96 -38.43 15.04
C THR A 125 -15.17 -39.30 15.41
N GLN A 126 -16.19 -38.72 16.05
CA GLN A 126 -17.39 -39.44 16.48
C GLN A 126 -18.31 -39.81 15.32
N LYS A 127 -18.56 -38.89 14.39
CA LYS A 127 -19.53 -39.07 13.30
C LYS A 127 -18.94 -39.72 12.05
N LEU A 128 -17.62 -39.59 11.87
CA LEU A 128 -16.88 -40.13 10.73
C LEU A 128 -15.82 -41.11 11.22
N SER A 129 -14.57 -40.66 11.37
CA SER A 129 -13.46 -41.49 11.81
C SER A 129 -12.27 -40.64 12.27
N ARG A 130 -11.30 -41.28 12.95
CA ARG A 130 -10.02 -40.64 13.31
C ARG A 130 -9.22 -40.24 12.07
N ASP A 131 -9.27 -41.02 11.00
CA ASP A 131 -8.52 -40.76 9.77
C ASP A 131 -9.06 -39.53 9.04
N ASN A 132 -10.39 -39.39 8.99
CA ASN A 132 -11.06 -38.18 8.48
C ASN A 132 -10.64 -36.92 9.25
N ARG A 133 -10.53 -37.02 10.58
CA ARG A 133 -10.02 -35.91 11.40
C ARG A 133 -8.58 -35.55 11.04
N LEU A 134 -7.69 -36.54 10.94
CA LEU A 134 -6.28 -36.31 10.60
C LEU A 134 -6.13 -35.68 9.22
N PHE A 135 -6.92 -36.13 8.25
CA PHE A 135 -6.98 -35.54 6.91
C PHE A 135 -7.42 -34.07 6.97
N ALA A 136 -8.47 -33.75 7.71
CA ALA A 136 -8.96 -32.37 7.86
C ALA A 136 -7.91 -31.45 8.51
N GLU A 137 -7.21 -31.92 9.55
CA GLU A 137 -6.12 -31.19 10.21
C GLU A 137 -4.94 -30.93 9.24
N GLN A 138 -4.59 -31.92 8.40
CA GLN A 138 -3.56 -31.77 7.37
C GLN A 138 -3.97 -30.81 6.26
N ALA A 139 -5.24 -30.82 5.85
CA ALA A 139 -5.79 -29.87 4.88
C ALA A 139 -5.67 -28.43 5.36
N ILE A 140 -6.04 -28.15 6.63
CA ILE A 140 -5.85 -26.83 7.25
C ILE A 140 -4.37 -26.44 7.24
N LYS A 141 -3.47 -27.35 7.63
CA LYS A 141 -2.03 -27.09 7.64
C LYS A 141 -1.50 -26.73 6.24
N LYS A 142 -1.98 -27.39 5.19
CA LYS A 142 -1.62 -27.05 3.80
C LYS A 142 -2.20 -25.70 3.35
N ALA A 143 -3.47 -25.44 3.65
CA ALA A 143 -4.10 -24.16 3.33
C ALA A 143 -3.36 -22.97 3.97
N ARG A 144 -2.96 -23.09 5.25
CA ARG A 144 -2.15 -22.08 5.95
C ARG A 144 -0.79 -21.82 5.29
N ARG A 145 -0.11 -22.87 4.81
CA ARG A 145 1.24 -22.76 4.20
C ARG A 145 1.28 -21.98 2.90
N ARG A 146 0.18 -21.97 2.14
CA ARG A 146 0.01 -21.10 0.95
C ARG A 146 -0.01 -19.61 1.32
N GLY A 147 -0.27 -19.28 2.58
CA GLY A 147 -0.71 -17.99 3.08
C GLY A 147 0.35 -17.05 3.66
N LYS A 148 1.58 -16.95 3.12
CA LYS A 148 2.44 -15.78 3.44
C LYS A 148 1.87 -14.46 2.86
N ARG A 149 0.84 -14.51 2.00
CA ARG A 149 0.19 -13.35 1.37
C ARG A 149 -1.34 -13.29 1.48
N VAL A 150 -2.00 -14.39 1.88
CA VAL A 150 -3.47 -14.49 2.09
C VAL A 150 -3.68 -15.28 3.37
N GLY A 151 -4.04 -14.62 4.47
CA GLY A 151 -4.23 -15.28 5.77
C GLY A 151 -5.54 -16.07 5.82
N LEU A 152 -5.48 -17.38 6.11
CA LEU A 152 -6.68 -18.18 6.41
C LEU A 152 -7.22 -17.76 7.79
N SER A 153 -8.50 -17.38 7.88
CA SER A 153 -9.11 -16.96 9.14
C SER A 153 -9.45 -18.17 10.02
N ARG A 154 -9.40 -17.99 11.35
CA ARG A 154 -9.77 -19.04 12.32
C ARG A 154 -11.24 -19.47 12.17
N TRP A 155 -12.11 -18.52 11.78
CA TRP A 155 -13.50 -18.81 11.44
C TRP A 155 -13.63 -19.77 10.26
N ALA A 156 -12.87 -19.57 9.18
CA ALA A 156 -12.93 -20.45 8.01
C ALA A 156 -12.49 -21.88 8.34
N GLU A 157 -11.48 -22.04 9.20
CA GLU A 157 -11.05 -23.35 9.70
C GLU A 157 -12.14 -24.02 10.54
N PHE A 158 -12.77 -23.26 11.43
CA PHE A 158 -13.87 -23.74 12.25
C PHE A 158 -15.08 -24.17 11.41
N ASP A 159 -15.57 -23.31 10.50
CA ASP A 159 -16.70 -23.61 9.60
C ASP A 159 -16.43 -24.84 8.74
N PHE A 160 -15.20 -25.01 8.24
CA PHE A 160 -14.78 -26.22 7.53
C PHE A 160 -14.94 -27.48 8.39
N MET A 161 -14.36 -27.50 9.60
CA MET A 161 -14.41 -28.67 10.48
C MET A 161 -15.85 -29.03 10.87
N VAL A 162 -16.68 -28.02 11.16
CA VAL A 162 -18.08 -28.25 11.52
C VAL A 162 -18.89 -28.80 10.36
N ARG A 163 -18.72 -28.29 9.14
CA ARG A 163 -19.45 -28.81 7.97
C ARG A 163 -19.08 -30.26 7.66
N CYS A 164 -17.80 -30.63 7.80
CA CYS A 164 -17.37 -32.03 7.70
C CYS A 164 -18.15 -32.93 8.67
N ALA A 165 -18.27 -32.52 9.93
CA ALA A 165 -19.00 -33.29 10.93
C ALA A 165 -20.53 -33.24 10.77
N PHE A 166 -21.09 -32.10 10.35
CA PHE A 166 -22.54 -31.92 10.24
C PHE A 166 -23.13 -32.74 9.10
N GLU A 167 -22.53 -32.66 7.93
CA GLU A 167 -23.00 -33.36 6.72
C GLU A 167 -22.62 -34.85 6.72
N SER A 168 -21.84 -35.30 7.71
CA SER A 168 -21.28 -36.66 7.78
C SER A 168 -20.63 -37.08 6.45
N ALA A 169 -19.91 -36.15 5.82
CA ALA A 169 -19.25 -36.35 4.54
C ALA A 169 -17.73 -36.21 4.66
N HIS A 170 -17.00 -36.90 3.79
CA HIS A 170 -15.54 -36.87 3.77
C HIS A 170 -15.04 -35.41 3.68
N PRO A 171 -14.04 -34.99 4.50
CA PRO A 171 -13.62 -33.58 4.55
C PRO A 171 -13.11 -33.04 3.21
N GLY A 172 -12.68 -33.93 2.31
CA GLY A 172 -12.32 -33.62 0.92
C GLY A 172 -13.38 -32.81 0.18
N VAL A 173 -14.67 -33.03 0.46
CA VAL A 173 -15.78 -32.34 -0.19
C VAL A 173 -15.82 -30.85 0.16
N PHE A 174 -15.33 -30.47 1.34
CA PHE A 174 -15.43 -29.11 1.88
C PHE A 174 -14.16 -28.28 1.74
N LEU A 175 -13.13 -28.80 1.06
CA LEU A 175 -11.82 -28.14 0.90
C LEU A 175 -11.91 -26.72 0.29
N TYR A 176 -12.96 -26.43 -0.48
CA TYR A 176 -13.22 -25.10 -1.06
C TYR A 176 -13.37 -23.99 -0.01
N LEU A 177 -13.80 -24.32 1.21
CA LEU A 177 -13.98 -23.36 2.30
C LEU A 177 -12.67 -22.82 2.87
N ILE A 178 -11.59 -23.58 2.72
CA ILE A 178 -10.25 -23.24 3.23
C ILE A 178 -9.28 -22.88 2.09
N GLY A 179 -9.79 -22.63 0.88
CA GLY A 179 -8.96 -22.18 -0.24
C GLY A 179 -8.27 -23.30 -1.03
N LEU A 180 -8.76 -24.54 -0.89
CA LEU A 180 -8.28 -25.72 -1.61
C LEU A 180 -9.33 -26.22 -2.61
N TRP A 181 -8.96 -27.06 -3.58
CA TRP A 181 -9.91 -27.61 -4.56
C TRP A 181 -10.67 -28.79 -3.95
N PRO A 182 -12.01 -28.90 -4.11
CA PRO A 182 -12.78 -30.02 -3.56
C PRO A 182 -12.37 -31.37 -4.14
N LEU A 183 -12.45 -32.40 -3.30
CA LEU A 183 -12.03 -33.76 -3.59
C LEU A 183 -13.21 -34.72 -3.48
N LYS A 184 -13.37 -35.55 -4.51
CA LYS A 184 -14.30 -36.68 -4.51
C LYS A 184 -13.61 -37.88 -3.86
N HIS A 185 -14.10 -38.29 -2.70
CA HIS A 185 -13.53 -39.42 -1.98
C HIS A 185 -13.72 -40.73 -2.77
N ASP A 186 -12.68 -41.57 -2.77
CA ASP A 186 -12.61 -42.87 -3.43
C ASP A 186 -11.75 -43.78 -2.55
N ASP A 187 -12.33 -44.83 -1.98
CA ASP A 187 -11.66 -45.75 -1.02
C ASP A 187 -10.39 -46.41 -1.59
N GLN A 188 -10.18 -46.35 -2.91
CA GLN A 188 -9.03 -46.93 -3.60
C GLN A 188 -7.85 -45.96 -3.78
N ILE A 189 -8.03 -44.67 -3.48
CA ILE A 189 -7.03 -43.62 -3.71
C ILE A 189 -6.55 -43.07 -2.36
N ASP A 190 -5.25 -42.87 -2.20
CA ASP A 190 -4.71 -42.24 -1.00
C ASP A 190 -5.19 -40.78 -0.92
N ASP A 191 -6.01 -40.47 0.09
CA ASP A 191 -6.55 -39.14 0.31
C ASP A 191 -5.44 -38.09 0.45
N LEU A 192 -4.28 -38.44 1.02
CA LEU A 192 -3.13 -37.54 1.14
C LEU A 192 -2.57 -37.11 -0.23
N GLU A 193 -2.51 -38.05 -1.18
CA GLU A 193 -2.12 -37.77 -2.56
C GLU A 193 -3.17 -36.86 -3.23
N GLY A 194 -4.46 -37.13 -3.00
CA GLY A 194 -5.54 -36.28 -3.48
C GLY A 194 -5.49 -34.84 -2.95
N LEU A 195 -4.98 -34.64 -1.72
CA LEU A 195 -4.79 -33.31 -1.14
C LEU A 195 -3.63 -32.53 -1.80
N GLU A 196 -2.59 -33.22 -2.28
CA GLU A 196 -1.55 -32.61 -3.12
C GLU A 196 -2.12 -32.16 -4.46
N VAL A 197 -2.92 -33.02 -5.09
CA VAL A 197 -3.59 -32.70 -6.36
C VAL A 197 -4.57 -31.55 -6.20
N SER A 198 -5.29 -31.48 -5.07
CA SER A 198 -6.15 -30.36 -4.73
C SER A 198 -5.39 -29.02 -4.72
N LEU A 199 -4.23 -28.98 -4.05
CA LEU A 199 -3.38 -27.80 -4.03
C LEU A 199 -2.83 -27.45 -5.42
N LEU A 200 -2.42 -28.45 -6.20
CA LEU A 200 -1.97 -28.30 -7.58
C LEU A 200 -3.05 -27.62 -8.43
N PHE A 201 -4.30 -28.06 -8.35
CA PHE A 201 -5.41 -27.50 -9.12
C PHE A 201 -5.59 -26.01 -8.82
N VAL A 202 -5.62 -25.62 -7.54
CA VAL A 202 -5.80 -24.20 -7.21
C VAL A 202 -4.62 -23.35 -7.66
N ASN A 203 -3.39 -23.84 -7.52
CA ASN A 203 -2.18 -23.11 -7.96
C ASN A 203 -2.12 -22.95 -9.48
N ARG A 204 -2.44 -24.01 -10.23
CA ARG A 204 -2.33 -24.02 -11.69
C ARG A 204 -3.47 -23.30 -12.39
N LEU A 205 -4.68 -23.41 -11.85
CA LEU A 205 -5.86 -22.78 -12.44
C LEU A 205 -6.07 -21.33 -11.96
N MET A 206 -5.79 -21.06 -10.68
CA MET A 206 -6.15 -19.78 -10.03
C MET A 206 -4.98 -19.09 -9.29
N GLY A 207 -3.74 -19.55 -9.48
CA GLY A 207 -2.56 -18.91 -8.90
C GLY A 207 -2.14 -17.62 -9.61
N PRO A 208 -1.26 -16.80 -9.01
CA PRO A 208 -0.81 -15.54 -9.61
C PRO A 208 -0.14 -15.71 -10.98
N ALA A 209 0.58 -16.81 -11.17
CA ALA A 209 1.24 -17.15 -12.44
C ALA A 209 0.25 -17.61 -13.53
N SER A 210 -0.99 -18.00 -13.16
CA SER A 210 -1.98 -18.43 -14.14
C SER A 210 -2.68 -17.26 -14.82
N VAL A 211 -2.70 -16.06 -14.22
CA VAL A 211 -3.47 -14.88 -14.68
C VAL A 211 -3.13 -14.46 -16.12
N THR A 212 -1.90 -14.68 -16.58
CA THR A 212 -1.43 -14.35 -17.94
C THR A 212 -1.83 -15.39 -19.00
N ALA A 213 -2.19 -16.62 -18.59
CA ALA A 213 -2.58 -17.70 -19.50
C ALA A 213 -4.11 -17.72 -19.72
N THR A 214 -4.55 -18.17 -20.90
CA THR A 214 -5.98 -18.38 -21.17
C THR A 214 -6.54 -19.53 -20.31
N PRO A 215 -7.85 -19.53 -19.97
CA PRO A 215 -8.49 -20.63 -19.26
C PRO A 215 -8.18 -22.01 -19.88
N ALA A 216 -8.26 -22.14 -21.21
CA ALA A 216 -7.94 -23.35 -21.94
C ALA A 216 -6.49 -23.84 -21.68
N ALA A 217 -5.51 -22.93 -21.79
CA ALA A 217 -4.10 -23.26 -21.56
C ALA A 217 -3.82 -23.72 -20.11
N ARG A 218 -4.52 -23.14 -19.13
CA ARG A 218 -4.42 -23.56 -17.72
C ARG A 218 -4.96 -24.98 -17.51
N ILE A 219 -6.07 -25.31 -18.18
CA ILE A 219 -6.71 -26.63 -18.11
C ILE A 219 -5.85 -27.70 -18.78
N GLU A 220 -5.30 -27.41 -19.97
CA GLU A 220 -4.36 -28.32 -20.64
C GLU A 220 -3.15 -28.63 -19.76
N GLY A 221 -2.66 -27.62 -19.04
CA GLY A 221 -1.57 -27.79 -18.08
C GLY A 221 -1.86 -28.83 -16.99
N LEU A 222 -3.12 -29.10 -16.62
CA LEU A 222 -3.40 -30.10 -15.57
C LEU A 222 -3.15 -31.55 -16.01
N HIS A 223 -2.92 -31.82 -17.30
CA HIS A 223 -2.72 -33.17 -17.84
C HIS A 223 -3.81 -34.16 -17.38
N LEU A 224 -5.07 -33.73 -17.54
CA LEU A 224 -6.24 -34.54 -17.19
C LEU A 224 -6.31 -35.83 -18.02
N GLN A 225 -6.54 -36.95 -17.36
CA GLN A 225 -6.77 -38.25 -17.99
C GLN A 225 -8.19 -38.33 -18.53
N ASN A 226 -8.34 -38.44 -19.86
CA ASN A 226 -9.62 -38.63 -20.55
C ASN A 226 -10.77 -37.71 -20.05
N PRO A 227 -10.59 -36.38 -19.94
CA PRO A 227 -11.67 -35.49 -19.53
C PRO A 227 -12.77 -35.48 -20.60
N THR A 228 -14.03 -35.50 -20.16
CA THR A 228 -15.19 -35.32 -21.06
C THR A 228 -15.25 -33.88 -21.60
N ASP A 229 -15.84 -33.69 -22.78
CA ASP A 229 -16.01 -32.35 -23.37
C ASP A 229 -16.83 -31.42 -22.45
N THR A 230 -17.83 -31.98 -21.76
CA THR A 230 -18.62 -31.27 -20.75
C THR A 230 -17.75 -30.79 -19.58
N GLN A 231 -16.84 -31.62 -19.07
CA GLN A 231 -15.92 -31.22 -17.98
C GLN A 231 -14.99 -30.07 -18.40
N ARG A 232 -14.48 -30.08 -19.64
CA ARG A 232 -13.64 -28.99 -20.16
C ARG A 232 -14.42 -27.68 -20.25
N LEU A 233 -15.60 -27.71 -20.85
CA LEU A 233 -16.46 -26.52 -21.01
C LEU A 233 -16.87 -25.91 -19.66
N GLU A 234 -17.26 -26.75 -18.69
CA GLU A 234 -17.66 -26.28 -17.37
C GLU A 234 -16.49 -25.72 -16.56
N LEU A 235 -15.28 -26.28 -16.73
CA LEU A 235 -14.06 -25.79 -16.09
C LEU A 235 -13.64 -24.44 -16.68
N GLU A 236 -13.71 -24.25 -18.00
CA GLU A 236 -13.50 -22.93 -18.63
C GLU A 236 -14.49 -21.89 -18.15
N THR A 237 -15.78 -22.25 -18.12
CA THR A 237 -16.87 -21.38 -17.62
C THR A 237 -16.63 -20.98 -16.16
N PHE A 238 -16.17 -21.92 -15.33
CA PHE A 238 -15.78 -21.64 -13.95
C PHE A 238 -14.65 -20.62 -13.89
N LEU A 239 -13.57 -20.78 -14.67
CA LEU A 239 -12.42 -19.87 -14.65
C LEU A 239 -12.78 -18.45 -15.09
N HIS A 240 -13.65 -18.31 -16.09
CA HIS A 240 -14.17 -17.00 -16.50
C HIS A 240 -14.94 -16.31 -15.37
N THR A 241 -15.78 -17.06 -14.65
CA THR A 241 -16.57 -16.53 -13.54
C THR A 241 -15.69 -16.20 -12.32
N ALA A 242 -14.69 -17.04 -12.05
CA ALA A 242 -13.77 -16.90 -10.93
C ALA A 242 -12.85 -15.68 -11.04
N ALA A 243 -12.50 -15.25 -12.25
CA ALA A 243 -11.53 -14.18 -12.51
C ALA A 243 -11.88 -12.81 -11.88
N THR A 244 -13.16 -12.58 -11.54
CA THR A 244 -13.65 -11.33 -10.96
C THR A 244 -13.96 -11.43 -9.46
N LYS A 245 -13.68 -12.58 -8.83
CA LYS A 245 -14.09 -12.86 -7.44
C LYS A 245 -12.87 -13.14 -6.56
N PRO A 246 -12.94 -12.82 -5.24
CA PRO A 246 -11.96 -13.30 -4.27
C PRO A 246 -11.87 -14.84 -4.28
N LEU A 247 -10.68 -15.38 -4.01
CA LEU A 247 -10.38 -16.81 -4.14
C LEU A 247 -11.39 -17.72 -3.42
N LEU A 248 -11.67 -17.47 -2.13
CA LEU A 248 -12.60 -18.29 -1.35
C LEU A 248 -14.01 -18.24 -1.96
N THR A 249 -14.48 -17.05 -2.32
CA THR A 249 -15.76 -16.85 -2.99
C THR A 249 -15.82 -17.54 -4.35
N ALA A 250 -14.74 -17.51 -5.13
CA ALA A 250 -14.65 -18.20 -6.40
C ALA A 250 -14.78 -19.72 -6.22
N LEU A 251 -14.04 -20.31 -5.28
CA LEU A 251 -14.04 -21.75 -5.02
C LEU A 251 -15.41 -22.29 -4.57
N THR A 252 -16.26 -21.47 -3.93
CA THR A 252 -17.63 -21.91 -3.56
C THR A 252 -18.48 -22.34 -4.77
N ILE A 253 -18.19 -21.85 -5.97
CA ILE A 253 -18.89 -22.26 -7.21
C ILE A 253 -18.66 -23.75 -7.52
N LEU A 254 -17.57 -24.34 -7.03
CA LEU A 254 -17.26 -25.75 -7.25
C LEU A 254 -18.09 -26.68 -6.35
N ALA A 255 -18.72 -26.17 -5.29
CA ALA A 255 -19.51 -26.99 -4.36
C ALA A 255 -20.63 -27.77 -5.07
N ASP A 256 -21.25 -27.17 -6.10
CA ASP A 256 -22.34 -27.78 -6.85
C ASP A 256 -21.86 -28.49 -8.14
N LYS A 257 -20.54 -28.70 -8.31
CA LYS A 257 -19.95 -29.31 -9.51
C LYS A 257 -19.04 -30.52 -9.22
N PRO A 258 -19.58 -31.66 -8.72
CA PRO A 258 -18.77 -32.81 -8.34
C PRO A 258 -17.98 -33.47 -9.48
N ASN A 259 -18.42 -33.28 -10.72
CA ASN A 259 -17.72 -33.72 -11.92
C ASN A 259 -16.41 -32.96 -12.17
N LEU A 260 -16.21 -31.79 -11.53
CA LEU A 260 -14.98 -31.00 -11.60
C LEU A 260 -14.08 -31.19 -10.37
N TRP A 261 -14.40 -32.08 -9.44
CA TRP A 261 -13.59 -32.31 -8.24
C TRP A 261 -12.36 -33.18 -8.54
N VAL A 262 -11.37 -33.12 -7.64
CA VAL A 262 -10.24 -34.08 -7.66
C VAL A 262 -10.80 -35.50 -7.59
N ASN A 263 -10.15 -36.45 -8.27
CA ASN A 263 -10.56 -37.84 -8.50
C ASN A 263 -11.73 -38.04 -9.51
N ALA A 264 -12.60 -37.04 -9.71
CA ALA A 264 -13.47 -36.99 -10.90
C ALA A 264 -12.70 -36.46 -12.12
N LEU A 265 -11.85 -35.46 -11.89
CA LEU A 265 -10.80 -35.02 -12.78
C LEU A 265 -9.50 -35.75 -12.39
N ARG A 266 -9.26 -36.91 -13.02
CA ARG A 266 -8.06 -37.71 -12.75
C ARG A 266 -6.85 -37.09 -13.44
N VAL A 267 -5.75 -36.96 -12.69
CA VAL A 267 -4.43 -36.60 -13.22
C VAL A 267 -3.57 -37.84 -13.35
N GLU A 268 -2.56 -37.80 -14.20
CA GLU A 268 -1.57 -38.88 -14.27
C GLU A 268 -0.76 -38.95 -12.95
N GLN A 269 -0.78 -40.10 -12.25
CA GLN A 269 -0.18 -40.27 -10.91
C GLN A 269 1.26 -39.72 -10.80
N PRO A 270 1.56 -38.87 -9.78
CA PRO A 270 2.89 -38.42 -9.44
C PRO A 270 3.77 -39.54 -8.84
N SER A 271 5.04 -39.66 -9.24
CA SER A 271 6.00 -40.55 -8.57
C SER A 271 6.86 -39.67 -7.70
N PHE A 272 6.91 -39.97 -6.41
CA PHE A 272 7.51 -39.09 -5.43
C PHE A 272 9.04 -39.01 -5.61
N ILE A 273 9.49 -37.82 -5.98
CA ILE A 273 10.90 -37.46 -6.01
C ILE A 273 11.45 -37.31 -4.59
N GLN A 274 12.70 -37.75 -4.36
CA GLN A 274 13.40 -37.62 -3.09
C GLN A 274 14.47 -36.52 -3.14
N ASN A 275 15.17 -36.36 -4.27
CA ASN A 275 16.19 -35.33 -4.43
C ASN A 275 16.39 -34.94 -5.91
N ILE A 276 16.95 -33.76 -6.15
CA ILE A 276 17.41 -33.27 -7.45
C ILE A 276 18.91 -32.94 -7.39
N GLU A 277 19.63 -33.20 -8.48
CA GLU A 277 21.06 -32.93 -8.59
C GLU A 277 21.36 -32.21 -9.90
N MET A 278 21.92 -31.00 -9.83
CA MET A 278 22.25 -30.19 -11.00
C MET A 278 23.44 -30.79 -11.76
N ILE A 279 23.31 -30.94 -13.08
CA ILE A 279 24.45 -31.31 -13.92
C ILE A 279 25.24 -30.05 -14.28
N PRO A 280 26.54 -29.97 -13.91
CA PRO A 280 27.37 -28.80 -14.24
C PRO A 280 27.43 -28.54 -15.75
N TRP A 281 27.48 -27.27 -16.15
CA TRP A 281 27.68 -26.91 -17.55
C TRP A 281 29.12 -27.16 -18.01
N ARG A 282 30.08 -27.20 -17.10
CA ARG A 282 31.49 -27.45 -17.40
C ARG A 282 31.77 -28.93 -17.60
N THR A 283 32.48 -29.23 -18.68
CA THR A 283 33.08 -30.55 -18.93
C THR A 283 34.30 -30.77 -18.03
N ARG A 284 34.79 -32.01 -17.92
CA ARG A 284 36.01 -32.34 -17.15
C ARG A 284 37.26 -31.58 -17.61
N ALA A 285 37.27 -31.02 -18.82
CA ALA A 285 38.33 -30.19 -19.37
C ALA A 285 38.15 -28.68 -19.08
N GLY A 286 37.15 -28.29 -18.27
CA GLY A 286 36.89 -26.89 -17.87
C GLY A 286 36.11 -26.05 -18.88
N GLN A 287 35.81 -26.59 -20.07
CA GLN A 287 35.04 -25.91 -21.12
C GLN A 287 33.52 -26.11 -20.93
N TYR A 288 32.71 -25.13 -21.33
CA TYR A 288 31.25 -25.23 -21.34
C TYR A 288 30.76 -26.25 -22.37
N ALA A 289 29.87 -27.14 -21.93
CA ALA A 289 29.29 -28.16 -22.78
C ALA A 289 28.40 -27.52 -23.86
N ARG A 290 28.49 -28.03 -25.10
CA ARG A 290 27.76 -27.48 -26.26
C ARG A 290 26.24 -27.36 -26.05
N TRP A 291 25.67 -28.21 -25.19
CA TRP A 291 24.24 -28.18 -24.90
C TRP A 291 23.83 -27.02 -23.99
N SER A 292 24.74 -26.45 -23.18
CA SER A 292 24.41 -25.37 -22.24
C SER A 292 23.89 -24.11 -22.92
N GLY A 293 24.36 -23.83 -24.14
CA GLY A 293 24.09 -22.56 -24.81
C GLY A 293 24.98 -21.40 -24.35
N LEU A 294 25.91 -21.66 -23.42
CA LEU A 294 26.82 -20.66 -22.88
C LEU A 294 28.10 -20.55 -23.72
N ILE A 295 28.56 -19.30 -23.88
CA ILE A 295 29.84 -18.96 -24.50
C ILE A 295 30.89 -18.81 -23.40
N ASN A 296 32.03 -19.46 -23.61
CA ASN A 296 33.16 -19.45 -22.68
C ASN A 296 33.80 -18.05 -22.61
N THR A 297 33.30 -17.24 -21.69
CA THR A 297 33.74 -15.86 -21.37
C THR A 297 33.81 -15.74 -19.85
N ASN A 298 34.35 -14.62 -19.33
CA ASN A 298 34.41 -14.39 -17.89
C ASN A 298 33.66 -13.10 -17.52
N PRO A 299 32.48 -13.17 -16.88
CA PRO A 299 31.67 -14.37 -16.59
C PRO A 299 31.08 -15.00 -17.88
N PRO A 300 30.63 -16.28 -17.86
CA PRO A 300 30.06 -16.96 -19.03
C PRO A 300 28.78 -16.28 -19.51
N ARG A 301 28.51 -16.33 -20.82
CA ARG A 301 27.43 -15.55 -21.44
C ARG A 301 26.43 -16.42 -22.19
N PHE A 302 25.15 -16.09 -22.04
CA PHE A 302 24.06 -16.57 -22.86
C PHE A 302 23.58 -15.44 -23.79
N VAL A 303 23.70 -15.64 -25.10
CA VAL A 303 23.43 -14.62 -26.12
C VAL A 303 22.10 -14.90 -26.83
N LEU A 304 21.12 -14.01 -26.71
CA LEU A 304 19.80 -14.01 -27.33
C LEU A 304 19.83 -13.33 -28.71
N ARG A 305 19.44 -14.02 -29.77
CA ARG A 305 19.43 -13.43 -31.13
C ARG A 305 18.26 -12.44 -31.35
N PRO A 306 18.49 -11.13 -31.61
CA PRO A 306 17.42 -10.12 -31.70
C PRO A 306 16.45 -10.36 -32.86
N ASP A 307 16.92 -11.01 -33.92
CA ASP A 307 16.18 -11.32 -35.14
C ASP A 307 15.63 -12.76 -35.15
N ALA A 308 15.59 -13.45 -34.01
CA ALA A 308 15.15 -14.85 -33.91
C ALA A 308 13.72 -15.06 -34.45
N GLU A 309 12.80 -14.11 -34.24
CA GLU A 309 11.43 -14.18 -34.77
C GLU A 309 11.38 -14.10 -36.31
N LYS A 310 12.31 -13.35 -36.93
CA LYS A 310 12.38 -13.17 -38.39
C LYS A 310 13.17 -14.26 -39.09
N THR A 311 14.24 -14.74 -38.45
CA THR A 311 15.18 -15.73 -39.01
C THR A 311 14.84 -17.17 -38.64
N GLY A 312 13.98 -17.37 -37.63
CA GLY A 312 13.72 -18.67 -37.02
C GLY A 312 14.89 -19.23 -36.20
N GLN A 313 15.97 -18.46 -36.02
CA GLN A 313 17.20 -18.92 -35.35
C GLN A 313 17.24 -18.49 -33.88
N TYR A 314 16.49 -19.20 -33.03
CA TYR A 314 16.42 -18.92 -31.59
C TYR A 314 17.66 -19.38 -30.84
N SER A 315 18.13 -18.53 -29.93
CA SER A 315 19.10 -18.89 -28.90
C SER A 315 18.43 -19.76 -27.84
N LYS A 316 19.21 -20.63 -27.21
CA LYS A 316 18.72 -21.53 -26.16
C LYS A 316 19.76 -21.69 -25.07
N ILE A 317 19.38 -21.45 -23.83
CA ILE A 317 20.14 -21.88 -22.66
C ILE A 317 19.47 -23.13 -22.12
N GLU A 318 20.26 -24.16 -21.84
CA GLU A 318 19.75 -25.44 -21.35
C GLU A 318 20.34 -25.73 -19.98
N VAL A 319 19.46 -25.99 -19.02
CA VAL A 319 19.82 -26.53 -17.71
C VAL A 319 19.39 -27.99 -17.64
N ARG A 320 20.21 -28.82 -16.99
CA ARG A 320 19.97 -30.26 -16.85
C ARG A 320 20.13 -30.69 -15.41
N TRP A 321 19.25 -31.57 -14.95
CA TRP A 321 19.34 -32.16 -13.61
C TRP A 321 18.97 -33.63 -13.65
N LYS A 322 19.41 -34.35 -12.62
CA LYS A 322 19.01 -35.73 -12.35
C LYS A 322 18.10 -35.77 -11.15
N THR A 323 17.31 -36.82 -11.05
CA THR A 323 16.39 -37.06 -9.95
C THR A 323 16.82 -38.31 -9.21
N ARG A 324 16.56 -38.36 -7.90
CA ARG A 324 16.66 -39.59 -7.12
C ARG A 324 15.28 -39.88 -6.54
N PRO A 325 14.74 -41.11 -6.70
CA PRO A 325 15.27 -42.21 -7.53
C PRO A 325 15.28 -41.89 -9.05
N GLU A 326 16.07 -42.63 -9.83
CA GLU A 326 16.27 -42.38 -11.28
C GLU A 326 15.04 -42.76 -12.12
N MET A 327 14.22 -43.69 -11.64
CA MET A 327 12.99 -44.13 -12.31
C MET A 327 11.76 -43.47 -11.71
N ILE A 328 11.49 -42.24 -12.16
CA ILE A 328 10.26 -41.48 -11.86
C ILE A 328 9.41 -41.46 -13.14
N LYS A 329 8.11 -41.72 -13.00
CA LYS A 329 7.14 -41.74 -14.10
C LYS A 329 7.07 -40.36 -14.76
N LYS A 330 6.84 -40.33 -16.07
CA LYS A 330 6.66 -39.10 -16.84
C LYS A 330 5.41 -38.38 -16.32
N GLY A 331 5.40 -37.06 -16.29
CA GLY A 331 4.24 -36.29 -15.85
C GLY A 331 4.19 -36.03 -14.34
N SER A 332 5.03 -36.73 -13.60
CA SER A 332 4.70 -37.10 -12.23
C SER A 332 5.33 -36.19 -11.16
N VAL A 333 6.22 -35.30 -11.57
CA VAL A 333 6.85 -34.26 -10.75
C VAL A 333 6.91 -33.02 -11.59
N GLU A 334 6.56 -31.87 -11.01
CA GLU A 334 6.79 -30.59 -11.65
C GLU A 334 7.95 -29.87 -10.99
N TYR A 335 8.84 -29.36 -11.82
CA TYR A 335 9.97 -28.57 -11.40
C TYR A 335 9.67 -27.12 -11.75
N ARG A 336 9.89 -26.20 -10.82
CA ARG A 336 9.95 -24.78 -11.15
C ARG A 336 11.41 -24.42 -11.35
N ILE A 337 11.74 -24.11 -12.61
CA ILE A 337 13.05 -23.63 -13.01
C ILE A 337 12.95 -22.13 -13.12
N VAL A 338 13.69 -21.42 -12.28
CA VAL A 338 13.68 -19.96 -12.23
C VAL A 338 15.04 -19.44 -12.62
N VAL A 339 15.07 -18.47 -13.52
CA VAL A 339 16.25 -17.66 -13.77
C VAL A 339 16.13 -16.43 -12.86
N VAL A 340 17.01 -16.32 -11.88
CA VAL A 340 17.04 -15.19 -10.94
C VAL A 340 18.28 -14.34 -11.16
N THR A 341 18.20 -13.06 -10.82
CA THR A 341 19.35 -12.16 -10.81
C THR A 341 20.23 -12.36 -9.57
N ASP A 342 21.36 -11.67 -9.53
CA ASP A 342 22.22 -11.52 -8.34
C ASP A 342 21.53 -10.85 -7.15
N MET A 343 20.38 -10.21 -7.38
CA MET A 343 19.52 -9.58 -6.36
C MET A 343 18.29 -10.44 -6.01
N ASP A 344 18.30 -11.74 -6.36
CA ASP A 344 17.21 -12.70 -6.17
C ASP A 344 15.87 -12.29 -6.85
N GLU A 345 15.93 -11.43 -7.87
CA GLU A 345 14.77 -11.08 -8.70
C GLU A 345 14.54 -12.14 -9.78
N GLU A 346 13.36 -12.75 -9.83
CA GLU A 346 12.95 -13.70 -10.87
C GLU A 346 12.77 -13.00 -12.22
N LEU A 347 13.63 -13.33 -13.20
CA LEU A 347 13.57 -12.83 -14.57
C LEU A 347 12.55 -13.59 -15.41
N THR A 348 12.59 -14.91 -15.30
CA THR A 348 11.68 -15.82 -15.98
C THR A 348 11.63 -17.12 -15.21
N SER A 349 10.50 -17.80 -15.29
CA SER A 349 10.36 -19.14 -14.75
C SER A 349 9.63 -20.02 -15.73
N ARG A 350 9.96 -21.30 -15.68
CA ARG A 350 9.30 -22.33 -16.44
C ARG A 350 9.05 -23.52 -15.54
N ASP A 351 7.78 -23.89 -15.46
CA ASP A 351 7.38 -25.12 -14.82
C ASP A 351 7.54 -26.24 -15.85
N VAL A 352 8.38 -27.22 -15.53
CA VAL A 352 8.66 -28.38 -16.40
C VAL A 352 8.17 -29.62 -15.72
N THR A 353 7.39 -30.41 -16.46
CA THR A 353 6.92 -31.70 -16.01
C THR A 353 7.98 -32.78 -16.30
N HIS A 354 8.20 -33.68 -15.35
CA HIS A 354 9.19 -34.75 -15.45
C HIS A 354 9.03 -35.59 -16.72
N SER A 355 10.13 -35.82 -17.44
CA SER A 355 10.15 -36.48 -18.75
C SER A 355 10.39 -38.00 -18.71
N ALA A 356 10.73 -38.56 -17.54
CA ALA A 356 11.13 -39.96 -17.31
C ALA A 356 12.38 -40.39 -18.06
N LYS A 357 13.29 -39.45 -18.29
CA LYS A 357 14.60 -39.71 -18.90
C LYS A 357 15.67 -39.71 -17.81
N ASP A 358 16.79 -40.38 -18.05
CA ASP A 358 17.97 -40.37 -17.18
C ASP A 358 18.49 -38.96 -16.83
N THR A 359 18.04 -37.94 -17.55
CA THR A 359 18.35 -36.54 -17.31
C THR A 359 17.19 -35.68 -17.77
N GLU A 360 16.70 -34.89 -16.82
CA GLU A 360 15.69 -33.86 -17.06
C GLU A 360 16.36 -32.59 -17.57
N LYS A 361 15.62 -31.82 -18.36
CA LYS A 361 16.15 -30.60 -18.97
C LYS A 361 15.08 -29.54 -19.14
N CYS A 362 15.48 -28.31 -18.89
CA CYS A 362 14.71 -27.13 -19.22
C CYS A 362 15.54 -26.29 -20.17
N LYS A 363 14.89 -25.73 -21.19
CA LYS A 363 15.49 -24.74 -22.06
C LYS A 363 14.80 -23.42 -21.83
N PHE A 364 15.53 -22.33 -21.89
CA PHE A 364 14.92 -21.02 -22.11
C PHE A 364 15.38 -20.51 -23.46
N THR A 365 14.44 -19.97 -24.23
CA THR A 365 14.68 -19.35 -25.53
C THR A 365 14.54 -17.84 -25.42
N ASN A 366 14.75 -17.12 -26.51
CA ASN A 366 14.55 -15.68 -26.56
C ASN A 366 13.20 -15.21 -26.00
N ASP A 367 12.12 -15.94 -26.28
CA ASP A 367 10.75 -15.55 -25.90
C ASP A 367 10.56 -15.47 -24.38
N ASP A 368 11.26 -16.34 -23.64
CA ASP A 368 11.24 -16.37 -22.17
C ASP A 368 11.83 -15.11 -21.54
N PHE A 369 12.58 -14.36 -22.35
CA PHE A 369 13.28 -13.15 -21.99
C PHE A 369 12.73 -11.93 -22.74
N SER A 370 11.55 -12.04 -23.37
CA SER A 370 10.91 -10.96 -24.14
C SER A 370 10.63 -9.69 -23.31
N ALA A 371 10.46 -9.81 -21.99
CA ALA A 371 10.33 -8.68 -21.06
C ALA A 371 11.66 -7.96 -20.79
N LEU A 372 12.79 -8.59 -21.15
CA LEU A 372 14.11 -7.97 -21.09
C LEU A 372 14.30 -7.08 -22.31
N GLY A 373 14.75 -5.85 -22.11
CA GLY A 373 15.06 -4.96 -23.23
C GLY A 373 16.15 -5.57 -24.12
N GLU A 374 16.12 -5.30 -25.43
CA GLU A 374 17.08 -5.78 -26.44
C GLU A 374 18.55 -5.37 -26.16
N ASP A 375 18.79 -4.58 -25.12
CA ASP A 375 20.13 -4.21 -24.69
C ASP A 375 20.62 -5.00 -23.46
N ALA A 376 19.76 -5.88 -22.88
CA ALA A 376 19.92 -6.60 -21.60
C ALA A 376 21.36 -7.08 -21.37
N LEU A 377 21.90 -6.86 -20.18
CA LEU A 377 23.15 -7.48 -19.77
C LEU A 377 23.03 -7.84 -18.29
N ILE A 378 22.52 -9.03 -18.01
CA ILE A 378 21.95 -9.37 -16.69
C ILE A 378 22.75 -10.51 -16.06
N PRO A 379 23.43 -10.29 -14.91
CA PRO A 379 23.93 -11.38 -14.08
C PRO A 379 22.77 -12.24 -13.61
N ALA A 380 22.89 -13.55 -13.76
CA ALA A 380 21.83 -14.48 -13.44
C ALA A 380 22.37 -15.84 -12.98
N LYS A 381 21.54 -16.58 -12.24
CA LYS A 381 21.69 -18.01 -11.96
C LYS A 381 20.37 -18.71 -12.19
N ILE A 382 20.41 -20.02 -12.44
CA ILE A 382 19.22 -20.84 -12.60
C ILE A 382 19.01 -21.67 -11.33
N ILE A 383 17.84 -21.54 -10.74
CA ILE A 383 17.39 -22.33 -9.58
C ILE A 383 16.38 -23.37 -10.08
N VAL A 384 16.62 -24.63 -9.77
CA VAL A 384 15.66 -25.72 -10.00
C VAL A 384 15.08 -26.13 -8.66
N SER A 385 13.75 -26.09 -8.54
CA SER A 385 13.02 -26.46 -7.33
C SER A 385 11.89 -27.43 -7.65
N VAL A 386 11.47 -28.25 -6.70
CA VAL A 386 10.33 -29.16 -6.86
C VAL A 386 9.05 -28.46 -6.40
N ILE A 387 8.06 -28.35 -7.29
CA ILE A 387 6.77 -27.74 -6.98
C ILE A 387 5.97 -28.68 -6.10
N GLY A 388 5.47 -28.18 -4.97
CA GLY A 388 4.64 -28.94 -4.04
C GLY A 388 5.41 -29.81 -3.02
N ASN A 389 6.75 -29.86 -3.09
CA ASN A 389 7.57 -30.61 -2.13
C ASN A 389 8.76 -29.79 -1.61
N GLU A 390 8.53 -28.98 -0.59
CA GLU A 390 9.53 -28.10 0.05
C GLU A 390 10.59 -28.86 0.89
N ASN A 391 10.46 -30.18 1.07
CA ASN A 391 11.48 -30.97 1.76
C ASN A 391 12.71 -31.23 0.87
N ILE A 392 12.64 -30.89 -0.42
CA ILE A 392 13.72 -31.07 -1.39
C ILE A 392 14.42 -29.72 -1.56
N VAL A 393 15.70 -29.68 -1.19
CA VAL A 393 16.53 -28.47 -1.28
C VAL A 393 16.67 -28.05 -2.76
N PRO A 394 16.37 -26.80 -3.11
CA PRO A 394 16.60 -26.28 -4.46
C PRO A 394 18.07 -26.36 -4.84
N VAL A 395 18.34 -26.61 -6.12
CA VAL A 395 19.71 -26.65 -6.65
C VAL A 395 19.94 -25.46 -7.58
N GLU A 396 21.09 -24.83 -7.43
CA GLU A 396 21.48 -23.64 -8.19
C GLU A 396 22.55 -23.97 -9.23
N SER A 397 22.52 -23.26 -10.36
CA SER A 397 23.60 -23.27 -11.35
C SER A 397 24.75 -22.36 -10.93
N GLU A 398 25.89 -22.45 -11.64
CA GLU A 398 26.88 -21.37 -11.62
C GLU A 398 26.28 -20.08 -12.22
N GLU A 399 26.85 -18.93 -11.87
CA GLU A 399 26.42 -17.63 -12.38
C GLU A 399 26.82 -17.43 -13.84
N PHE A 400 25.97 -16.75 -14.59
CA PHE A 400 26.18 -16.39 -15.99
C PHE A 400 25.53 -15.05 -16.32
N VAL A 401 25.73 -14.59 -17.56
CA VAL A 401 25.25 -13.31 -18.04
C VAL A 401 24.33 -13.49 -19.24
N ILE A 402 23.13 -12.93 -19.21
CA ILE A 402 22.20 -12.90 -20.36
C ILE A 402 22.40 -11.62 -21.16
N CYS A 403 22.50 -11.70 -22.49
CA CYS A 403 22.52 -10.55 -23.40
C CYS A 403 21.86 -10.79 -24.76
N PHE A 404 21.53 -9.73 -25.51
CA PHE A 404 21.00 -9.83 -26.87
C PHE A 404 22.04 -9.45 -27.95
N GLY A 405 22.07 -10.20 -29.06
CA GLY A 405 22.95 -10.01 -30.22
C GLY A 405 24.43 -10.30 -29.96
N ASP A 406 25.24 -10.23 -31.01
CA ASP A 406 26.66 -9.93 -30.79
C ASP A 406 26.72 -8.50 -30.24
N PRO A 407 27.41 -8.28 -29.10
CA PRO A 407 27.29 -7.05 -28.37
C PRO A 407 27.72 -5.87 -29.27
N PRO A 408 26.93 -4.78 -29.38
CA PRO A 408 27.57 -3.47 -29.43
C PRO A 408 28.49 -3.40 -28.21
N GLU A 409 29.61 -2.70 -28.28
CA GLU A 409 30.61 -2.62 -27.20
C GLU A 409 30.07 -2.17 -25.81
N THR A 410 28.75 -1.92 -25.68
CA THR A 410 28.02 -1.38 -24.53
C THR A 410 26.61 -1.99 -24.32
N SER A 411 26.52 -3.17 -23.71
CA SER A 411 25.88 -3.40 -22.39
C SER A 411 24.68 -2.56 -21.86
N LYS A 412 23.43 -3.07 -21.68
CA LYS A 412 22.37 -2.42 -20.81
C LYS A 412 21.35 -3.38 -20.11
N GLY A 413 21.16 -3.41 -18.77
CA GLY A 413 20.37 -4.47 -18.04
C GLY A 413 18.94 -4.18 -17.49
N GLY A 414 18.39 -5.17 -16.74
CA GLY A 414 17.49 -5.13 -15.53
C GLY A 414 16.09 -4.47 -15.53
N VAL A 415 15.19 -4.91 -14.61
CA VAL A 415 13.82 -4.33 -14.33
C VAL A 415 13.86 -2.92 -13.73
N GLY A 416 15.04 -2.47 -13.29
CA GLY A 416 15.29 -1.10 -12.86
C GLY A 416 14.97 -0.79 -11.39
N LYS A 417 15.93 -0.16 -10.72
CA LYS A 417 15.85 0.26 -9.32
C LYS A 417 14.78 1.35 -9.15
N LYS A 418 13.86 1.14 -8.19
CA LYS A 418 12.87 2.17 -7.81
C LYS A 418 13.58 3.36 -7.16
N VAL A 419 13.27 4.57 -7.62
CA VAL A 419 13.77 5.84 -7.08
C VAL A 419 12.63 6.86 -7.01
N ARG A 420 12.78 7.91 -6.18
CA ARG A 420 11.77 8.98 -6.07
C ARG A 420 11.75 9.89 -7.29
N THR A 421 12.94 10.18 -7.81
CA THR A 421 13.21 10.93 -9.03
C THR A 421 14.45 10.35 -9.71
N PHE A 422 14.62 10.53 -11.02
CA PHE A 422 15.76 9.97 -11.74
C PHE A 422 17.10 10.59 -11.37
N SER A 423 17.15 11.84 -10.88
CA SER A 423 18.40 12.44 -10.39
C SER A 423 19.05 11.61 -9.27
N GLU A 424 18.23 11.01 -8.38
CA GLU A 424 18.70 10.08 -7.35
C GLU A 424 19.20 8.74 -7.89
N GLY A 425 18.77 8.33 -9.07
CA GLY A 425 19.34 7.18 -9.78
C GLY A 425 20.65 7.53 -10.45
N LEU A 426 20.70 8.66 -11.14
CA LEU A 426 21.85 9.09 -11.94
C LEU A 426 23.10 9.40 -11.12
N ILE A 427 22.99 9.72 -9.83
CA ILE A 427 24.18 9.86 -8.96
C ILE A 427 24.99 8.58 -8.76
N GLU A 428 24.44 7.41 -9.11
CA GLU A 428 25.20 6.15 -9.14
C GLU A 428 26.24 6.14 -10.27
N PHE A 429 26.17 7.07 -11.22
CA PHE A 429 27.12 7.20 -12.32
C PHE A 429 28.49 7.65 -11.79
N ALA A 430 29.55 7.22 -12.47
CA ALA A 430 30.90 7.60 -12.10
C ALA A 430 31.21 9.05 -12.52
N ASP A 431 30.59 9.51 -13.61
CA ASP A 431 30.96 10.73 -14.31
C ASP A 431 29.77 11.70 -14.48
N ARG A 432 30.07 13.00 -14.38
CA ARG A 432 29.09 14.10 -14.45
C ARG A 432 28.61 14.38 -15.87
N ASP A 433 29.48 14.25 -16.87
CA ASP A 433 29.16 14.55 -18.27
C ASP A 433 28.14 13.53 -18.80
N THR A 434 28.26 12.29 -18.36
CA THR A 434 27.28 11.23 -18.67
C THR A 434 25.89 11.56 -18.13
N VAL A 435 25.80 12.12 -16.92
CA VAL A 435 24.53 12.61 -16.35
C VAL A 435 23.96 13.76 -17.20
N SER A 436 24.78 14.74 -17.59
CA SER A 436 24.36 15.86 -18.45
C SER A 436 23.86 15.40 -19.82
N ALA A 437 24.51 14.39 -20.38
CA ALA A 437 24.11 13.79 -21.65
C ALA A 437 22.77 13.04 -21.55
N VAL A 438 22.48 12.40 -20.42
CA VAL A 438 21.18 11.74 -20.17
C VAL A 438 20.09 12.77 -19.91
N ALA A 439 20.35 13.79 -19.10
CA ALA A 439 19.40 14.88 -18.83
C ALA A 439 19.05 15.71 -20.07
N SER A 440 19.98 15.79 -21.03
CA SER A 440 19.79 16.50 -22.30
C SER A 440 19.10 15.68 -23.40
N GLN A 441 18.78 14.41 -23.17
CA GLN A 441 18.10 13.57 -24.16
C GLN A 441 16.59 13.79 -24.10
N ASP A 442 16.02 14.20 -25.23
CA ASP A 442 14.57 14.16 -25.45
C ASP A 442 14.17 12.72 -25.82
N ALA A 443 14.12 11.85 -24.82
CA ALA A 443 13.77 10.45 -24.99
C ALA A 443 12.32 10.20 -24.54
N VAL A 444 11.57 9.45 -25.35
CA VAL A 444 10.29 8.88 -24.91
C VAL A 444 10.57 7.82 -23.87
N LEU A 445 10.11 8.05 -22.65
CA LEU A 445 10.25 7.11 -21.55
C LEU A 445 9.11 6.10 -21.58
N SER A 446 9.41 4.81 -21.45
CA SER A 446 8.40 3.75 -21.41
C SER A 446 7.76 3.66 -20.03
N GLU A 447 6.46 3.39 -19.97
CA GLU A 447 5.73 3.10 -18.73
C GLU A 447 5.51 1.58 -18.58
N ASP A 448 5.71 1.03 -17.38
CA ASP A 448 5.42 -0.38 -17.08
C ASP A 448 3.93 -0.62 -16.76
N ALA A 449 3.52 -1.88 -16.68
CA ALA A 449 2.12 -2.25 -16.40
C ALA A 449 1.62 -1.81 -15.01
N LYS A 450 2.53 -1.35 -14.12
CA LYS A 450 2.22 -0.86 -12.77
C LYS A 450 2.23 0.67 -12.70
N GLY A 451 2.37 1.37 -13.82
CA GLY A 451 2.36 2.83 -13.89
C GLY A 451 3.70 3.48 -13.54
N TYR A 452 4.83 2.76 -13.63
CA TYR A 452 6.16 3.33 -13.42
C TYR A 452 6.78 3.76 -14.75
N VAL A 453 7.29 4.98 -14.80
CA VAL A 453 8.13 5.48 -15.90
C VAL A 453 9.55 4.94 -15.71
N VAL A 454 10.14 4.39 -16.78
CA VAL A 454 11.42 3.69 -16.74
C VAL A 454 12.50 4.44 -17.51
N LEU A 455 13.60 4.78 -16.83
CA LEU A 455 14.83 5.32 -17.41
C LEU A 455 15.85 4.20 -17.60
N ARG A 456 16.11 3.86 -18.87
CA ARG A 456 17.19 2.95 -19.25
C ARG A 456 18.43 3.76 -19.59
N THR A 457 19.58 3.33 -19.09
CA THR A 457 20.85 4.03 -19.33
C THR A 457 21.82 3.18 -20.13
N LYS A 458 22.87 3.81 -20.66
CA LYS A 458 23.93 3.10 -21.40
C LYS A 458 24.87 2.29 -20.50
N GLU A 459 24.81 2.49 -19.18
CA GLU A 459 25.63 1.75 -18.22
C GLU A 459 24.91 0.48 -17.74
N ARG A 460 25.65 -0.63 -17.70
CA ARG A 460 25.11 -1.93 -17.26
C ARG A 460 24.49 -1.85 -15.87
N GLY A 461 23.31 -2.45 -15.69
CA GLY A 461 22.68 -2.56 -14.36
C GLY A 461 22.09 -1.26 -13.80
N LYS A 462 22.22 -0.13 -14.51
CA LYS A 462 21.71 1.19 -14.06
C LYS A 462 20.43 1.56 -14.77
N THR A 463 19.38 0.77 -14.55
CA THR A 463 18.02 1.12 -14.97
C THR A 463 17.26 1.65 -13.75
N TYR A 464 16.44 2.67 -13.91
CA TYR A 464 15.68 3.27 -12.83
C TYR A 464 14.19 3.40 -13.18
N ARG A 465 13.33 3.41 -12.17
CA ARG A 465 11.89 3.61 -12.37
C ARG A 465 11.25 4.51 -11.31
N VAL A 466 10.30 5.34 -11.72
CA VAL A 466 9.57 6.32 -10.89
C VAL A 466 8.08 6.15 -11.10
N PHE A 467 7.29 6.09 -10.03
CA PHE A 467 5.83 5.94 -10.14
C PHE A 467 5.18 7.24 -10.64
N ARG A 468 4.32 7.13 -11.67
CA ARG A 468 3.56 8.26 -12.21
C ARG A 468 2.08 8.10 -11.84
N PRO A 469 1.56 8.94 -10.93
CA PRO A 469 0.18 8.80 -10.50
C PRO A 469 -0.82 8.97 -11.65
N PRO A 470 -1.90 8.16 -11.72
CA PRO A 470 -2.90 8.21 -12.78
C PRO A 470 -3.49 9.60 -13.04
N LEU A 471 -3.76 10.39 -12.00
CA LEU A 471 -4.30 11.74 -12.15
C LEU A 471 -3.30 12.69 -12.83
N ILE A 472 -2.02 12.62 -12.46
CA ILE A 472 -0.98 13.45 -13.08
C ILE A 472 -0.82 13.09 -14.56
N ARG A 473 -0.85 11.79 -14.89
CA ARG A 473 -0.81 11.31 -16.27
C ARG A 473 -1.96 11.86 -17.11
N GLU A 474 -3.18 11.85 -16.58
CA GLU A 474 -4.38 12.38 -17.26
C GLU A 474 -4.27 13.90 -17.48
N VAL A 475 -3.79 14.65 -16.48
CA VAL A 475 -3.56 16.09 -16.60
C VAL A 475 -2.52 16.42 -17.66
N GLU A 476 -1.39 15.72 -17.67
CA GLU A 476 -0.31 15.96 -18.65
C GLU A 476 -0.76 15.69 -20.08
N GLN A 477 -1.56 14.64 -20.30
CA GLN A 477 -2.16 14.32 -21.60
C GLN A 477 -3.14 15.43 -22.04
N GLN A 478 -4.02 15.87 -21.15
CA GLN A 478 -4.96 16.94 -21.47
C GLN A 478 -4.23 18.28 -21.71
N TRP A 479 -3.22 18.61 -20.91
CA TRP A 479 -2.46 19.86 -21.07
C TRP A 479 -1.77 19.94 -22.44
N SER A 480 -1.23 18.82 -22.93
CA SER A 480 -0.70 18.73 -24.30
C SER A 480 -1.81 18.88 -25.35
N ALA A 481 -2.97 18.24 -25.14
CA ALA A 481 -4.11 18.35 -26.06
C ALA A 481 -4.67 19.79 -26.16
N GLU A 482 -4.60 20.55 -25.06
CA GLU A 482 -4.94 21.97 -24.98
C GLU A 482 -3.79 22.90 -25.44
N ASN A 483 -2.77 22.36 -26.13
CA ASN A 483 -1.63 23.11 -26.68
C ASN A 483 -0.87 23.96 -25.63
N GLY A 484 -0.76 23.42 -24.40
CA GLY A 484 -0.11 24.11 -23.30
C GLY A 484 -0.84 25.37 -22.84
N ALA A 485 -2.16 25.42 -22.97
CA ALA A 485 -2.96 26.55 -22.47
C ALA A 485 -2.71 26.79 -20.97
N MET A 486 -2.70 28.07 -20.57
CA MET A 486 -2.57 28.47 -19.17
C MET A 486 -3.90 28.26 -18.46
N GLY A 487 -3.90 27.49 -17.38
CA GLY A 487 -5.11 27.21 -16.61
C GLY A 487 -4.87 26.25 -15.46
N ARG A 488 -5.98 25.75 -14.92
CA ARG A 488 -6.02 24.78 -13.82
C ARG A 488 -7.03 23.68 -14.13
N TRP A 489 -7.09 22.68 -13.27
CA TRP A 489 -8.02 21.56 -13.42
C TRP A 489 -8.98 21.47 -12.23
N ARG A 490 -10.05 20.71 -12.43
CA ARG A 490 -11.02 20.35 -11.39
C ARG A 490 -11.40 18.88 -11.50
N VAL A 491 -11.58 18.22 -10.36
CA VAL A 491 -12.07 16.84 -10.27
C VAL A 491 -13.03 16.66 -9.10
N LYS A 492 -14.09 15.88 -9.30
CA LYS A 492 -15.04 15.51 -8.25
C LYS A 492 -14.72 14.13 -7.68
N VAL A 493 -14.80 13.99 -6.36
CA VAL A 493 -14.58 12.73 -5.63
C VAL A 493 -15.79 12.34 -4.79
N ARG A 494 -15.94 11.03 -4.59
CA ARG A 494 -16.88 10.44 -3.63
C ARG A 494 -16.35 10.64 -2.20
N ALA A 495 -17.19 10.34 -1.20
CA ALA A 495 -16.76 10.34 0.22
C ALA A 495 -15.57 9.39 0.48
N SER A 496 -15.39 8.36 -0.35
CA SER A 496 -14.24 7.46 -0.31
C SER A 496 -12.93 8.09 -0.81
N GLY A 497 -12.95 9.29 -1.41
CA GLY A 497 -11.81 9.91 -2.10
C GLY A 497 -11.64 9.44 -3.56
N GLN A 498 -12.39 8.41 -3.98
CA GLN A 498 -12.34 7.92 -5.36
C GLN A 498 -12.94 8.94 -6.32
N ARG A 499 -12.27 9.16 -7.46
CA ARG A 499 -12.72 10.04 -8.53
C ARG A 499 -14.07 9.58 -9.09
N ALA A 500 -14.99 10.53 -9.27
CA ALA A 500 -16.36 10.28 -9.73
C ALA A 500 -16.57 10.59 -11.23
N GLY A 501 -15.55 11.12 -11.92
CA GLY A 501 -15.57 11.46 -13.34
C GLY A 501 -14.18 11.84 -13.84
N SER A 502 -14.08 12.23 -15.12
CA SER A 502 -12.86 12.78 -15.74
C SER A 502 -12.52 14.15 -15.19
N ILE A 503 -11.27 14.58 -15.38
CA ILE A 503 -10.84 15.94 -15.05
C ILE A 503 -11.45 16.98 -16.00
N GLU A 504 -11.69 18.18 -15.48
CA GLU A 504 -12.18 19.34 -16.22
C GLU A 504 -11.06 20.39 -16.28
N PHE A 505 -10.70 20.87 -17.48
CA PHE A 505 -9.76 21.96 -17.66
C PHE A 505 -10.47 23.32 -17.55
N VAL A 506 -9.91 24.22 -16.75
CA VAL A 506 -10.41 25.57 -16.49
C VAL A 506 -9.35 26.57 -16.98
N PRO A 507 -9.50 27.11 -18.20
CA PRO A 507 -8.54 28.04 -18.77
C PRO A 507 -8.57 29.39 -18.05
N PHE A 508 -7.42 30.06 -18.00
CA PHE A 508 -7.36 31.45 -17.57
C PHE A 508 -7.80 32.39 -18.70
N VAL A 509 -8.59 33.39 -18.34
CA VAL A 509 -9.05 34.40 -19.29
C VAL A 509 -7.97 35.46 -19.41
N LYS A 510 -7.50 35.71 -20.64
CA LYS A 510 -6.64 36.86 -20.93
C LYS A 510 -7.44 38.12 -20.62
N PRO A 511 -6.99 39.00 -19.70
CA PRO A 511 -7.76 40.19 -19.41
C PRO A 511 -7.68 41.21 -20.57
N ASP A 512 -8.77 41.96 -20.78
CA ASP A 512 -8.88 42.97 -21.83
C ASP A 512 -8.05 44.21 -21.50
N PHE A 513 -6.78 44.21 -21.92
CA PHE A 513 -5.90 45.37 -21.79
C PHE A 513 -5.60 46.01 -23.15
N SER A 514 -5.25 47.30 -23.13
CA SER A 514 -4.78 47.99 -24.34
C SER A 514 -3.51 47.32 -24.88
N PRO A 515 -3.42 47.07 -26.21
CA PRO A 515 -2.23 46.51 -26.83
C PRO A 515 -0.99 47.35 -26.54
N GLY A 516 0.16 46.71 -26.23
CA GLY A 516 1.43 47.39 -26.00
C GLY A 516 1.73 47.80 -24.55
N THR A 517 0.93 47.33 -23.58
CA THR A 517 1.29 47.43 -22.15
C THR A 517 2.38 46.40 -21.77
N LEU A 518 3.18 46.69 -20.74
CA LEU A 518 4.18 45.74 -20.19
C LEU A 518 3.55 44.38 -19.81
N TRP A 519 2.26 44.39 -19.48
CA TRP A 519 1.46 43.21 -19.16
C TRP A 519 1.20 42.30 -20.37
N ASP A 520 0.82 42.88 -21.52
CA ASP A 520 0.55 42.12 -22.76
C ASP A 520 1.80 41.36 -23.23
N GLY A 521 2.97 41.97 -23.10
CA GLY A 521 4.27 41.32 -23.35
C GLY A 521 4.57 40.18 -22.36
N SER A 522 4.28 40.37 -21.07
CA SER A 522 4.51 39.34 -20.03
C SER A 522 3.57 38.14 -20.17
N TRP A 523 2.29 38.38 -20.51
CA TRP A 523 1.33 37.33 -20.82
C TRP A 523 1.75 36.51 -22.04
N SER A 524 2.06 37.15 -23.17
CA SER A 524 2.49 36.45 -24.38
C SER A 524 3.80 35.67 -24.18
N ARG A 525 4.73 36.19 -23.36
CA ARG A 525 5.94 35.48 -22.97
C ARG A 525 5.62 34.21 -22.17
N ALA A 526 4.76 34.31 -21.15
CA ALA A 526 4.32 33.18 -20.35
C ALA A 526 3.55 32.14 -21.18
N GLU A 527 2.66 32.58 -22.08
CA GLU A 527 1.91 31.70 -22.97
C GLU A 527 2.85 30.89 -23.89
N ASN A 528 3.83 31.55 -24.51
CA ASN A 528 4.81 30.87 -25.36
C ASN A 528 5.70 29.91 -24.56
N ALA A 529 6.18 30.33 -23.38
CA ALA A 529 6.99 29.47 -22.53
C ALA A 529 6.20 28.24 -22.04
N THR A 530 4.91 28.41 -21.71
CA THR A 530 4.00 27.34 -21.29
C THR A 530 3.75 26.35 -22.41
N ARG A 531 3.52 26.81 -23.65
CA ARG A 531 3.39 25.95 -24.84
C ARG A 531 4.64 25.10 -25.08
N ARG A 532 5.82 25.74 -25.09
CA ARG A 532 7.10 25.04 -25.30
C ARG A 532 7.39 24.02 -24.19
N MET A 533 7.00 24.31 -22.95
CA MET A 533 7.12 23.37 -21.84
C MET A 533 6.15 22.19 -22.01
N ALA A 534 4.91 22.44 -22.40
CA ALA A 534 3.92 21.39 -22.66
C ALA A 534 4.38 20.45 -23.80
N ASP A 535 4.92 21.01 -24.90
CA ASP A 535 5.47 20.23 -26.01
C ASP A 535 6.59 19.28 -25.57
N ARG A 536 7.49 19.77 -24.70
CA ARG A 536 8.56 18.93 -24.11
C ARG A 536 7.99 17.80 -23.26
N LEU A 537 7.04 18.11 -22.38
CA LEU A 537 6.49 17.14 -21.45
C LEU A 537 5.51 16.16 -22.13
N ALA A 538 4.98 16.50 -23.30
CA ALA A 538 4.21 15.56 -24.12
C ALA A 538 5.05 14.32 -24.51
N ILE A 539 6.36 14.50 -24.70
CA ILE A 539 7.30 13.44 -25.08
C ILE A 539 7.74 12.61 -23.86
N SER A 540 7.96 13.27 -22.72
CA SER A 540 8.73 12.69 -21.61
C SER A 540 7.98 12.63 -20.27
N GLY A 541 6.80 13.24 -20.15
CA GLY A 541 6.03 13.37 -18.90
C GLY A 541 6.62 14.38 -17.92
N GLY A 542 5.83 14.97 -17.03
CA GLY A 542 6.30 15.91 -16.00
C GLY A 542 6.84 15.22 -14.74
N VAL A 543 6.37 14.00 -14.47
CA VAL A 543 7.00 13.09 -13.50
C VAL A 543 8.29 12.51 -14.09
N ALA A 544 9.33 12.41 -13.28
CA ALA A 544 10.63 11.86 -13.66
C ALA A 544 11.44 12.69 -14.69
N GLN A 545 11.19 14.00 -14.75
CA GLN A 545 12.11 14.94 -15.42
C GLN A 545 13.43 15.09 -14.65
N MET A 546 14.48 15.48 -15.37
CA MET A 546 15.81 15.76 -14.83
C MET A 546 16.24 17.16 -15.24
N TYR A 547 16.34 18.05 -14.27
CA TYR A 547 16.62 19.46 -14.52
C TYR A 547 18.08 19.79 -14.26
N ASP A 548 18.93 19.35 -15.16
CA ASP A 548 20.37 19.63 -15.10
C ASP A 548 20.70 21.01 -15.68
N GLU A 549 21.36 21.87 -14.91
CA GLU A 549 21.86 23.19 -15.37
C GLU A 549 22.87 23.13 -16.53
N GLN A 550 23.63 22.04 -16.64
CA GLN A 550 24.58 21.81 -17.73
C GLN A 550 23.89 21.19 -18.96
N GLY A 551 22.59 20.88 -18.83
CA GLY A 551 21.79 20.25 -19.86
C GLY A 551 21.19 21.26 -20.84
N LYS A 552 20.98 20.82 -22.09
CA LYS A 552 20.38 21.65 -23.16
C LYS A 552 18.96 22.10 -22.84
N ALA A 553 18.22 21.31 -22.06
CA ALA A 553 16.85 21.57 -21.68
C ALA A 553 16.70 22.71 -20.64
N PHE A 554 17.81 23.10 -19.99
CA PHE A 554 17.76 24.04 -18.89
C PHE A 554 17.30 25.44 -19.30
N ASP A 555 17.71 25.92 -20.47
CA ASP A 555 17.31 27.26 -20.94
C ASP A 555 15.80 27.36 -21.15
N LEU A 556 15.16 26.28 -21.60
CA LEU A 556 13.70 26.24 -21.72
C LEU A 556 13.02 26.35 -20.36
N VAL A 557 13.50 25.59 -19.37
CA VAL A 557 12.94 25.57 -18.01
C VAL A 557 13.18 26.91 -17.32
N LYS A 558 14.38 27.48 -17.48
CA LYS A 558 14.73 28.80 -16.99
C LYS A 558 13.83 29.87 -17.60
N GLU A 559 13.59 29.83 -18.91
CA GLU A 559 12.68 30.78 -19.57
C GLU A 559 11.25 30.62 -19.06
N TYR A 560 10.76 29.39 -18.86
CA TYR A 560 9.45 29.14 -18.26
C TYR A 560 9.34 29.76 -16.87
N LEU A 561 10.33 29.55 -15.99
CA LEU A 561 10.34 30.13 -14.65
C LEU A 561 10.40 31.66 -14.68
N LEU A 562 11.24 32.25 -15.52
CA LEU A 562 11.37 33.71 -15.65
C LEU A 562 10.12 34.36 -16.25
N ALA A 563 9.46 33.71 -17.22
CA ALA A 563 8.24 34.20 -17.81
C ALA A 563 7.08 34.21 -16.79
N TRP A 564 6.95 33.15 -16.00
CA TRP A 564 5.96 33.10 -14.92
C TRP A 564 6.27 34.05 -13.77
N ALA A 565 7.55 34.22 -13.38
CA ALA A 565 7.92 35.21 -12.38
C ALA A 565 7.54 36.63 -12.84
N ALA A 566 7.89 37.01 -14.07
CA ALA A 566 7.54 38.31 -14.63
C ALA A 566 6.01 38.52 -14.72
N LEU A 567 5.26 37.47 -15.09
CA LEU A 567 3.81 37.53 -15.13
C LEU A 567 3.22 37.72 -13.72
N LEU A 568 3.66 36.96 -12.72
CA LEU A 568 3.13 37.05 -11.36
C LEU A 568 3.48 38.38 -10.68
N GLU A 569 4.69 38.91 -10.90
CA GLU A 569 5.12 40.21 -10.36
C GLU A 569 4.31 41.38 -10.93
N SER A 570 3.87 41.28 -12.19
CA SER A 570 3.07 42.31 -12.85
C SER A 570 1.56 42.12 -12.69
N ALA A 571 1.12 40.99 -12.10
CA ALA A 571 -0.28 40.55 -12.09
C ALA A 571 -1.14 41.35 -11.12
N GLN A 572 -2.31 41.77 -11.62
CA GLN A 572 -3.38 42.30 -10.77
C GLN A 572 -4.32 41.19 -10.28
N ASP A 573 -4.45 40.09 -11.03
CA ASP A 573 -5.27 38.96 -10.63
C ASP A 573 -4.40 37.87 -9.98
N PRO A 574 -4.52 37.63 -8.66
CA PRO A 574 -3.77 36.57 -7.98
C PRO A 574 -4.17 35.18 -8.46
N SER A 575 -5.31 34.99 -9.13
CA SER A 575 -5.77 33.68 -9.61
C SER A 575 -4.79 33.00 -10.57
N PHE A 576 -3.92 33.75 -11.25
CA PHE A 576 -2.88 33.19 -12.14
C PHE A 576 -1.83 32.36 -11.39
N ALA A 577 -1.65 32.59 -10.08
CA ALA A 577 -0.79 31.76 -9.25
C ALA A 577 -1.34 30.33 -9.06
N LEU A 578 -2.58 30.06 -9.49
CA LEU A 578 -3.20 28.72 -9.44
C LEU A 578 -2.96 27.89 -10.70
N VAL A 579 -2.09 28.34 -11.62
CA VAL A 579 -1.74 27.58 -12.82
C VAL A 579 -1.25 26.18 -12.44
N ASN A 580 -1.58 25.15 -13.24
CA ASN A 580 -1.06 23.80 -12.99
C ASN A 580 -1.38 23.27 -11.58
N THR A 581 -2.61 23.55 -11.13
CA THR A 581 -3.21 22.96 -9.93
C THR A 581 -4.45 22.14 -10.30
N VAL A 582 -4.80 21.17 -9.45
CA VAL A 582 -6.07 20.42 -9.54
C VAL A 582 -6.91 20.74 -8.32
N GLU A 583 -8.07 21.35 -8.55
CA GLU A 583 -9.10 21.54 -7.54
C GLU A 583 -9.84 20.22 -7.29
N VAL A 584 -9.76 19.70 -6.06
CA VAL A 584 -10.49 18.50 -5.65
C VAL A 584 -11.78 18.92 -4.95
N GLN A 585 -12.91 18.43 -5.43
CA GLN A 585 -14.24 18.78 -4.92
C GLN A 585 -15.02 17.53 -4.46
N THR A 586 -15.91 17.72 -3.48
CA THR A 586 -16.97 16.74 -3.19
C THR A 586 -17.96 16.66 -4.36
N LEU A 587 -18.83 15.63 -4.37
CA LEU A 587 -19.93 15.54 -5.35
C LEU A 587 -20.86 16.76 -5.35
N SER A 588 -21.02 17.42 -4.19
CA SER A 588 -21.81 18.64 -4.03
C SER A 588 -21.16 19.90 -4.63
N GLY A 589 -19.90 19.81 -5.05
CA GLY A 589 -19.13 20.95 -5.58
C GLY A 589 -18.33 21.73 -4.52
N ARG A 590 -18.46 21.39 -3.22
CA ARG A 590 -17.60 21.97 -2.17
C ARG A 590 -16.13 21.58 -2.41
N THR A 591 -15.23 22.56 -2.42
CA THR A 591 -13.78 22.36 -2.50
C THR A 591 -13.25 21.67 -1.25
N ILE A 592 -12.45 20.63 -1.45
CA ILE A 592 -11.71 19.89 -0.41
C ILE A 592 -10.30 20.46 -0.29
N GLY A 593 -9.65 20.75 -1.43
CA GLY A 593 -8.28 21.28 -1.45
C GLY A 593 -7.75 21.41 -2.87
N LEU A 594 -6.48 21.78 -2.98
CA LEU A 594 -5.73 21.85 -4.22
C LEU A 594 -4.57 20.85 -4.22
N ILE A 595 -4.38 20.17 -5.35
CA ILE A 595 -3.15 19.44 -5.64
C ILE A 595 -2.30 20.32 -6.55
N VAL A 596 -1.12 20.72 -6.06
CA VAL A 596 -0.10 21.43 -6.85
C VAL A 596 0.70 20.41 -7.64
N LEU A 597 0.71 20.55 -8.96
CA LEU A 597 1.35 19.60 -9.87
C LEU A 597 2.85 19.89 -10.02
N PRO A 598 3.66 18.89 -10.44
CA PRO A 598 5.08 19.10 -10.71
C PRO A 598 5.38 20.16 -11.78
N THR A 599 4.40 20.51 -12.63
CA THR A 599 4.50 21.55 -13.66
C THR A 599 4.16 22.96 -13.17
N HIS A 600 3.70 23.11 -11.94
CA HIS A 600 3.47 24.42 -11.32
C HIS A 600 4.80 25.19 -11.21
N PRO A 601 4.90 26.48 -11.59
CA PRO A 601 6.17 27.24 -11.61
C PRO A 601 6.98 27.14 -10.32
N LEU A 602 6.36 27.37 -9.16
CA LEU A 602 7.03 27.22 -7.85
C LEU A 602 7.50 25.78 -7.55
N ARG A 603 6.70 24.78 -7.91
CA ARG A 603 7.04 23.37 -7.67
C ARG A 603 8.16 22.91 -8.60
N LEU A 604 8.11 23.35 -9.84
CA LEU A 604 9.15 23.14 -10.85
C LEU A 604 10.47 23.76 -10.42
N ALA A 605 10.46 25.02 -9.94
CA ALA A 605 11.66 25.68 -9.43
C ALA A 605 12.30 24.90 -8.28
N TRP A 606 11.49 24.36 -7.37
CA TRP A 606 11.97 23.49 -6.29
C TRP A 606 12.59 22.19 -6.83
N HIS A 607 11.97 21.52 -7.81
CA HIS A 607 12.53 20.32 -8.43
C HIS A 607 13.85 20.59 -9.15
N VAL A 608 13.94 21.72 -9.87
CA VAL A 608 15.18 22.16 -10.53
C VAL A 608 16.30 22.36 -9.53
N ALA A 609 16.03 23.06 -8.43
CA ALA A 609 17.02 23.24 -7.38
C ALA A 609 17.38 21.89 -6.72
N TYR A 610 16.41 21.03 -6.42
CA TYR A 610 16.69 19.70 -5.85
C TYR A 610 17.63 18.87 -6.71
N ASP A 611 17.35 18.73 -8.01
CA ASP A 611 18.16 17.92 -8.94
C ASP A 611 19.60 18.43 -9.01
N ASN A 612 19.80 19.75 -9.08
CA ASN A 612 21.14 20.33 -9.10
C ASN A 612 21.87 20.19 -7.76
N LEU A 613 21.17 20.22 -6.62
CA LEU A 613 21.77 19.94 -5.32
C LEU A 613 22.23 18.48 -5.22
N VAL A 614 21.42 17.54 -5.71
CA VAL A 614 21.75 16.11 -5.78
C VAL A 614 23.03 15.92 -6.60
N PHE A 615 23.13 16.51 -7.79
CA PHE A 615 24.31 16.41 -8.64
C PHE A 615 25.53 17.11 -8.04
N HIS A 616 25.37 18.31 -7.46
CA HIS A 616 26.47 19.00 -6.78
C HIS A 616 27.03 18.18 -5.60
N SER A 617 26.16 17.64 -4.75
CA SER A 617 26.55 16.82 -3.60
C SER A 617 27.33 15.58 -4.05
N ARG A 618 26.91 14.95 -5.15
CA ARG A 618 27.59 13.78 -5.70
C ARG A 618 28.92 14.11 -6.38
N PHE A 619 28.94 15.07 -7.30
CA PHE A 619 30.06 15.25 -8.24
C PHE A 619 31.03 16.35 -7.84
N VAL A 620 30.60 17.32 -7.02
CA VAL A 620 31.48 18.39 -6.50
C VAL A 620 31.95 18.05 -5.09
N GLN A 621 31.02 17.69 -4.19
CA GLN A 621 31.38 17.31 -2.81
C GLN A 621 31.82 15.84 -2.66
N GLN A 622 31.71 15.04 -3.72
CA GLN A 622 32.17 13.64 -3.78
C GLN A 622 31.51 12.72 -2.74
N LEU A 623 30.29 13.05 -2.29
CA LEU A 623 29.54 12.19 -1.37
C LEU A 623 29.12 10.88 -2.05
N ALA A 624 29.02 9.80 -1.28
CA ALA A 624 28.54 8.53 -1.78
C ALA A 624 27.03 8.60 -2.11
N PRO A 625 26.53 7.89 -3.14
CA PRO A 625 25.12 7.96 -3.53
C PRO A 625 24.13 7.65 -2.41
N ASN A 626 24.48 6.74 -1.50
CA ASN A 626 23.65 6.40 -0.35
C ASN A 626 23.56 7.55 0.67
N ASP A 627 24.69 8.23 0.93
CA ASP A 627 24.75 9.36 1.85
C ASP A 627 23.98 10.56 1.30
N VAL A 628 24.12 10.85 0.00
CA VAL A 628 23.32 11.91 -0.67
C VAL A 628 21.83 11.67 -0.47
N ARG A 629 21.33 10.45 -0.70
CA ARG A 629 19.90 10.13 -0.51
C ARG A 629 19.46 10.27 0.95
N LYS A 630 20.31 9.83 1.89
CA LYS A 630 20.02 9.90 3.32
C LYS A 630 19.95 11.35 3.80
N GLU A 631 20.94 12.17 3.47
CA GLU A 631 21.03 13.57 3.87
C GLU A 631 19.90 14.41 3.24
N LEU A 632 19.62 14.22 1.95
CA LEU A 632 18.56 14.94 1.26
C LEU A 632 17.15 14.42 1.57
N GLY A 633 17.01 13.30 2.28
CA GLY A 633 15.72 12.77 2.73
C GLY A 633 14.93 13.76 3.59
N ILE A 634 15.60 14.70 4.27
CA ILE A 634 14.93 15.76 5.05
C ILE A 634 14.07 16.70 4.17
N LEU A 635 14.35 16.77 2.87
CA LEU A 635 13.63 17.63 1.91
C LEU A 635 12.25 17.08 1.50
N ASP A 636 11.89 15.87 1.93
CA ASP A 636 10.58 15.28 1.64
C ASP A 636 9.41 16.07 2.25
N GLY A 637 9.67 16.87 3.29
CA GLY A 637 8.68 17.74 3.93
C GLY A 637 8.73 19.20 3.45
N ALA A 638 9.35 19.48 2.30
CA ALA A 638 9.55 20.84 1.84
C ALA A 638 8.22 21.55 1.49
N MET A 639 7.96 22.67 2.16
CA MET A 639 6.73 23.46 2.06
C MET A 639 6.71 24.37 0.83
N PHE A 640 6.78 23.81 -0.38
CA PHE A 640 6.80 24.57 -1.63
C PHE A 640 5.69 24.14 -2.61
N PRO A 641 4.71 25.01 -2.90
CA PRO A 641 4.49 26.33 -2.30
C PRO A 641 3.96 26.27 -0.85
N SER A 642 4.25 27.30 -0.05
CA SER A 642 3.73 27.43 1.33
C SER A 642 2.30 27.99 1.34
N PHE A 643 2.00 28.92 0.43
CA PHE A 643 0.71 29.59 0.29
C PHE A 643 0.35 29.75 -1.19
N LEU A 644 -0.94 29.68 -1.50
CA LEU A 644 -1.53 30.04 -2.79
C LEU A 644 -2.84 30.81 -2.54
N PRO A 645 -3.25 31.72 -3.43
CA PRO A 645 -4.50 32.46 -3.26
C PRO A 645 -5.71 31.51 -3.31
N GLY A 646 -6.76 31.83 -2.58
CA GLY A 646 -8.00 31.07 -2.63
C GLY A 646 -8.74 31.24 -3.96
N LEU A 647 -9.66 30.31 -4.24
CA LEU A 647 -10.58 30.44 -5.39
C LEU A 647 -11.62 31.54 -5.18
N ALA A 648 -11.89 31.90 -3.92
CA ALA A 648 -12.75 33.01 -3.55
C ALA A 648 -11.89 34.16 -3.02
N SER A 649 -12.36 35.40 -3.20
CA SER A 649 -11.67 36.56 -2.65
C SER A 649 -11.55 36.46 -1.12
N GLY A 650 -10.34 36.70 -0.60
CA GLY A 650 -10.06 36.66 0.84
C GLY A 650 -9.87 35.27 1.45
N SER A 651 -9.91 34.18 0.65
CA SER A 651 -9.45 32.86 1.11
C SER A 651 -8.03 32.57 0.65
N THR A 652 -7.37 31.61 1.29
CA THR A 652 -5.98 31.23 0.98
C THR A 652 -5.83 29.73 1.13
N PHE A 653 -5.08 29.10 0.23
CA PHE A 653 -4.63 27.73 0.40
C PHE A 653 -3.27 27.70 1.11
N VAL A 654 -3.14 26.83 2.10
CA VAL A 654 -1.91 26.60 2.87
C VAL A 654 -1.37 25.21 2.56
N PHE A 655 -0.04 25.08 2.57
CA PHE A 655 0.61 23.78 2.52
C PHE A 655 0.09 22.88 3.66
N ALA A 656 -0.28 21.64 3.34
CA ALA A 656 -0.70 20.67 4.34
C ALA A 656 0.13 19.38 4.32
N ASP A 657 0.43 18.82 3.14
CA ASP A 657 1.32 17.66 3.05
C ASP A 657 1.88 17.46 1.63
N VAL A 658 2.91 16.63 1.51
CA VAL A 658 3.49 16.21 0.24
C VAL A 658 2.78 14.95 -0.26
N LEU A 659 2.23 15.00 -1.47
CA LEU A 659 1.51 13.90 -2.12
C LEU A 659 2.46 13.10 -3.01
N GLY A 660 3.40 12.40 -2.37
CA GLY A 660 4.54 11.77 -3.05
C GLY A 660 5.57 12.81 -3.49
N PHE A 661 6.69 12.40 -4.08
CA PHE A 661 7.82 13.32 -4.30
C PHE A 661 7.50 14.50 -5.24
N HIS A 662 6.52 14.37 -6.15
CA HIS A 662 6.30 15.33 -7.23
C HIS A 662 5.17 16.34 -6.99
N ALA A 663 4.22 16.04 -6.10
CA ALA A 663 3.02 16.86 -5.90
C ALA A 663 2.84 17.28 -4.45
N VAL A 664 2.11 18.38 -4.25
CA VAL A 664 1.82 18.93 -2.92
C VAL A 664 0.32 19.06 -2.74
N GLY A 665 -0.19 18.65 -1.59
CA GLY A 665 -1.57 18.88 -1.18
C GLY A 665 -1.68 20.15 -0.35
N MET A 666 -2.61 21.02 -0.72
CA MET A 666 -2.92 22.26 -0.02
C MET A 666 -4.40 22.29 0.36
N VAL A 667 -4.70 22.84 1.52
CA VAL A 667 -6.08 22.99 2.01
C VAL A 667 -6.37 24.46 2.26
N LEU A 668 -7.64 24.82 2.45
CA LEU A 668 -7.98 26.18 2.86
C LEU A 668 -7.37 26.48 4.23
N ASP A 669 -6.93 27.71 4.45
CA ASP A 669 -6.43 28.18 5.75
C ASP A 669 -7.48 28.09 6.86
N THR A 670 -8.75 28.00 6.47
CA THR A 670 -9.90 27.81 7.37
C THR A 670 -10.29 26.35 7.58
N ASP A 671 -9.59 25.39 6.97
CA ASP A 671 -9.90 23.96 7.11
C ASP A 671 -9.60 23.49 8.54
N LYS A 672 -10.59 22.84 9.16
CA LYS A 672 -10.48 22.34 10.53
C LYS A 672 -9.82 20.96 10.61
N GLU A 673 -9.73 20.23 9.49
CA GLU A 673 -9.16 18.88 9.41
C GLU A 673 -8.32 18.70 8.13
N PRO A 674 -7.19 19.41 7.99
CA PRO A 674 -6.35 19.35 6.80
C PRO A 674 -5.89 17.92 6.47
N LYS A 675 -5.66 17.07 7.49
CA LYS A 675 -5.24 15.68 7.30
C LYS A 675 -6.32 14.82 6.64
N ALA A 676 -7.61 15.07 6.93
CA ALA A 676 -8.71 14.38 6.25
C ALA A 676 -8.78 14.76 4.77
N ALA A 677 -8.67 16.06 4.47
CA ALA A 677 -8.65 16.59 3.11
C ALA A 677 -7.47 16.03 2.29
N ILE A 678 -6.27 15.98 2.89
CA ILE A 678 -5.08 15.37 2.30
C ILE A 678 -5.30 13.88 1.98
N ALA A 679 -5.91 13.11 2.87
CA ALA A 679 -6.18 11.69 2.62
C ALA A 679 -7.14 11.48 1.43
N LEU A 680 -8.14 12.35 1.27
CA LEU A 680 -9.03 12.34 0.10
C LEU A 680 -8.27 12.71 -1.19
N MET A 681 -7.41 13.72 -1.15
CA MET A 681 -6.59 14.14 -2.30
C MET A 681 -5.57 13.06 -2.71
N ALA A 682 -4.95 12.39 -1.74
CA ALA A 682 -4.03 11.27 -2.01
C ALA A 682 -4.73 10.13 -2.77
N ARG A 683 -5.97 9.77 -2.38
CA ARG A 683 -6.78 8.79 -3.12
C ARG A 683 -7.17 9.29 -4.51
N ALA A 684 -7.54 10.56 -4.63
CA ALA A 684 -7.88 11.16 -5.91
C ALA A 684 -6.70 11.10 -6.90
N LEU A 685 -5.47 11.21 -6.41
CA LEU A 685 -4.24 11.14 -7.20
C LEU A 685 -4.04 9.77 -7.88
N GLY A 686 -4.61 8.71 -7.30
CA GLY A 686 -4.63 7.35 -7.85
C GLY A 686 -3.92 6.31 -6.99
N ASP A 687 -4.02 6.41 -5.67
CA ASP A 687 -3.56 5.37 -4.74
C ASP A 687 -4.31 4.06 -5.02
N THR A 688 -3.60 3.08 -5.58
CA THR A 688 -4.06 1.69 -5.66
C THR A 688 -3.53 0.93 -4.46
N GLU A 689 -4.26 -0.11 -4.05
CA GLU A 689 -4.16 -0.88 -2.80
C GLU A 689 -2.81 -1.55 -2.48
N THR A 690 -1.73 -1.23 -3.22
CA THR A 690 -0.37 -1.69 -2.94
C THR A 690 0.38 -0.73 -2.01
N ALA A 691 0.82 -1.21 -0.84
CA ALA A 691 1.59 -0.45 0.14
C ALA A 691 2.83 0.28 -0.40
N ASP A 692 3.38 -0.20 -1.52
CA ASP A 692 4.57 0.33 -2.21
C ASP A 692 4.30 1.60 -3.03
N SER A 693 3.04 1.93 -3.36
CA SER A 693 2.65 3.10 -4.18
C SER A 693 2.12 4.27 -3.35
N SER A 694 2.01 4.11 -2.04
CA SER A 694 1.35 5.10 -1.17
C SER A 694 2.22 6.36 -1.01
N PRO A 695 1.67 7.57 -1.27
CA PRO A 695 2.38 8.82 -1.01
C PRO A 695 2.77 8.89 0.48
N MET A 696 3.90 9.53 0.79
CA MET A 696 4.50 9.57 2.15
C MET A 696 3.66 10.33 3.21
N VAL A 697 2.40 10.62 2.91
CA VAL A 697 1.46 11.35 3.74
C VAL A 697 1.47 10.81 5.16
N GLY A 698 1.74 11.70 6.12
CA GLY A 698 1.68 11.39 7.54
C GLY A 698 2.76 10.45 8.09
N LYS A 699 3.67 9.88 7.28
CA LYS A 699 4.74 8.97 7.78
C LYS A 699 5.65 9.68 8.79
N GLN A 700 6.11 10.89 8.45
CA GLN A 700 6.98 11.65 9.35
C GLN A 700 6.24 12.14 10.60
N SER A 701 4.98 12.60 10.43
CA SER A 701 4.12 12.97 11.55
C SER A 701 3.89 11.80 12.50
N ALA A 702 3.72 10.58 11.96
CA ALA A 702 3.55 9.38 12.76
C ALA A 702 4.81 9.01 13.56
N ILE A 703 5.99 9.14 12.95
CA ILE A 703 7.28 8.90 13.63
C ILE A 703 7.48 9.92 14.77
N VAL A 704 7.23 11.20 14.52
CA VAL A 704 7.40 12.26 15.53
C VAL A 704 6.42 12.04 16.68
N LEU A 705 5.13 11.84 16.39
CA LEU A 705 4.13 11.59 17.42
C LEU A 705 4.42 10.30 18.19
N GLY A 706 4.83 9.23 17.51
CA GLY A 706 5.25 7.97 18.15
C GLY A 706 6.41 8.16 19.12
N LYS A 707 7.41 8.98 18.77
CA LYS A 707 8.52 9.33 19.67
C LYS A 707 8.07 10.11 20.90
N GLU A 708 7.11 11.03 20.77
CA GLU A 708 6.55 11.75 21.92
C GLU A 708 5.75 10.81 22.84
N ILE A 709 5.01 9.85 22.27
CA ILE A 709 4.32 8.80 23.05
C ILE A 709 5.34 7.90 23.77
N LEU A 710 6.46 7.56 23.13
CA LEU A 710 7.54 6.80 23.78
C LEU A 710 8.13 7.56 24.97
N LYS A 711 8.45 8.85 24.83
CA LYS A 711 8.94 9.68 25.94
C LYS A 711 7.95 9.72 27.10
N TYR A 712 6.66 9.80 26.80
CA TYR A 712 5.63 9.72 27.83
C TYR A 712 5.72 8.38 28.58
N LEU A 713 5.81 7.25 27.87
CA LEU A 713 5.92 5.92 28.47
C LEU A 713 7.20 5.75 29.30
N GLU A 714 8.33 6.28 28.82
CA GLU A 714 9.62 6.28 29.56
C GLU A 714 9.52 7.05 30.89
N CYS A 715 8.71 8.10 30.94
CA CYS A 715 8.50 8.89 32.15
C CYS A 715 7.41 8.33 33.08
N HIS A 716 6.59 7.39 32.60
CA HIS A 716 5.41 6.87 33.31
C HIS A 716 5.46 5.34 33.34
N ASP A 717 6.25 4.83 34.28
CA ASP A 717 6.50 3.41 34.45
C ASP A 717 5.21 2.64 34.82
N GLY A 718 4.98 1.48 34.18
CA GLY A 718 3.94 0.52 34.61
C GLY A 718 2.58 0.53 33.88
N SER A 719 2.35 1.36 32.85
CA SER A 719 1.06 1.34 32.14
C SER A 719 0.95 0.18 31.14
N LYS A 720 0.30 -0.93 31.53
CA LYS A 720 -0.01 -2.06 30.61
C LYS A 720 -1.03 -1.67 29.52
N LEU A 721 -1.82 -0.63 29.75
CA LEU A 721 -2.85 -0.09 28.86
C LEU A 721 -2.71 1.44 28.77
N LEU A 722 -2.71 1.99 27.56
CA LEU A 722 -2.61 3.42 27.31
C LEU A 722 -3.87 3.91 26.59
N GLN A 723 -4.67 4.72 27.28
CA GLN A 723 -5.84 5.40 26.70
C GLN A 723 -5.44 6.72 26.06
N ILE A 724 -5.84 6.91 24.81
CA ILE A 724 -5.46 8.04 23.97
C ILE A 724 -6.71 8.62 23.30
N HIS A 725 -6.86 9.93 23.38
CA HIS A 725 -7.83 10.67 22.58
C HIS A 725 -7.16 11.22 21.33
N GLY A 726 -7.69 10.89 20.15
CA GLY A 726 -7.35 11.54 18.89
C GLY A 726 -8.38 12.61 18.58
N LEU A 727 -8.05 13.89 18.77
CA LEU A 727 -8.95 15.01 18.45
C LEU A 727 -8.70 15.44 17.00
N ARG A 728 -9.75 15.48 16.18
CA ARG A 728 -9.70 15.76 14.73
C ARG A 728 -8.70 14.88 13.96
N PRO A 729 -8.73 13.54 14.15
CA PRO A 729 -7.64 12.65 13.74
C PRO A 729 -7.57 12.36 12.23
N GLY A 730 -8.41 13.00 11.41
CA GLY A 730 -8.59 12.64 10.01
C GLY A 730 -9.02 11.19 9.85
N ASP A 731 -8.49 10.46 8.86
CA ASP A 731 -8.84 9.06 8.61
C ASP A 731 -8.30 8.05 9.65
N GLY A 732 -7.51 8.51 10.62
CA GLY A 732 -6.90 7.70 11.67
C GLY A 732 -5.54 7.10 11.30
N LEU A 733 -5.04 7.30 10.07
CA LEU A 733 -3.76 6.73 9.61
C LEU A 733 -2.58 7.18 10.46
N THR A 734 -2.44 8.50 10.65
CA THR A 734 -1.28 9.11 11.33
C THR A 734 -1.19 8.63 12.77
N ILE A 735 -2.31 8.66 13.51
CA ILE A 735 -2.34 8.22 14.90
C ILE A 735 -2.11 6.71 15.01
N ALA A 736 -2.73 5.89 14.15
CA ALA A 736 -2.51 4.45 14.15
C ALA A 736 -1.03 4.09 13.89
N ARG A 737 -0.41 4.67 12.85
CA ARG A 737 1.02 4.43 12.57
C ARG A 737 1.95 4.95 13.67
N SER A 738 1.55 6.00 14.39
CA SER A 738 2.31 6.47 15.56
C SER A 738 2.38 5.40 16.66
N LEU A 739 1.26 4.72 16.92
CA LEU A 739 1.20 3.62 17.88
C LEU A 739 1.95 2.38 17.39
N GLY A 740 1.94 2.13 16.08
CA GLY A 740 2.78 1.11 15.45
C GLY A 740 4.28 1.38 15.65
N GLU A 741 4.71 2.65 15.51
CA GLU A 741 6.11 3.04 15.74
C GLU A 741 6.55 2.84 17.20
N VAL A 742 5.65 3.08 18.17
CA VAL A 742 5.89 2.74 19.58
C VAL A 742 6.22 1.26 19.69
N ARG A 743 5.37 0.37 19.14
CA ARG A 743 5.61 -1.08 19.19
C ARG A 743 6.89 -1.53 18.50
N LYS A 744 7.19 -0.94 17.33
CA LYS A 744 8.40 -1.25 16.57
C LYS A 744 9.65 -0.96 17.39
N ASN A 745 9.66 0.11 18.18
CA ASN A 745 10.78 0.43 19.06
C ASN A 745 10.90 -0.56 20.23
N TYR A 746 9.80 -0.98 20.86
CA TYR A 746 9.85 -2.04 21.88
C TYR A 746 10.37 -3.38 21.31
N ARG A 747 9.99 -3.74 20.08
CA ARG A 747 10.51 -4.96 19.42
C ARG A 747 12.03 -4.87 19.19
N LYS A 748 12.53 -3.73 18.74
CA LYS A 748 13.99 -3.50 18.58
C LYS A 748 14.75 -3.61 19.90
N ILE A 749 14.19 -3.09 20.99
CA ILE A 749 14.80 -3.19 22.33
C ILE A 749 14.90 -4.67 22.74
N GLN A 750 13.84 -5.46 22.55
CA GLN A 750 13.84 -6.90 22.83
C GLN A 750 14.86 -7.67 22.01
N GLU A 751 15.04 -7.33 20.72
CA GLU A 751 16.03 -7.98 19.85
C GLU A 751 17.48 -7.64 20.23
N THR A 752 17.70 -6.50 20.90
CA THR A 752 19.06 -5.98 21.22
C THR A 752 19.53 -6.39 22.62
N GLU A 753 18.64 -6.58 23.60
CA GLU A 753 19.00 -6.75 25.01
C GLU A 753 19.10 -8.20 25.52
N GLY A 754 18.76 -9.22 24.71
CA GLY A 754 18.88 -10.63 25.11
C GLY A 754 17.86 -11.11 26.16
N GLU A 755 17.76 -12.43 26.35
CA GLU A 755 16.67 -13.11 27.11
C GLU A 755 16.64 -12.86 28.64
N ASP A 756 17.63 -12.17 29.21
CA ASP A 756 17.82 -12.06 30.67
C ASP A 756 17.21 -10.80 31.33
N ASN A 757 16.69 -9.83 30.57
CA ASN A 757 15.92 -8.71 31.13
C ASN A 757 14.42 -9.06 31.22
N GLU A 758 13.75 -8.62 32.31
CA GLU A 758 12.27 -8.69 32.43
C GLU A 758 11.63 -8.26 31.09
N LYS A 759 10.80 -9.11 30.49
CA LYS A 759 10.19 -8.88 29.16
C LYS A 759 9.44 -7.55 29.12
N VAL A 760 10.12 -6.47 28.77
CA VAL A 760 9.53 -5.15 28.58
C VAL A 760 8.65 -5.22 27.34
N SER A 761 7.34 -5.24 27.54
CA SER A 761 6.37 -5.49 26.48
C SER A 761 5.52 -4.25 26.22
N PRO A 762 5.28 -3.87 24.96
CA PRO A 762 4.64 -2.59 24.63
C PRO A 762 3.21 -2.52 25.17
N PRO A 763 2.72 -1.36 25.62
CA PRO A 763 1.35 -1.22 26.12
C PRO A 763 0.30 -1.64 25.07
N ALA A 764 -0.86 -2.10 25.55
CA ALA A 764 -2.07 -2.13 24.73
C ALA A 764 -2.62 -0.70 24.60
N PHE A 765 -3.27 -0.38 23.49
CA PHE A 765 -3.80 0.96 23.24
C PHE A 765 -5.33 0.98 23.21
N VAL A 766 -5.92 2.01 23.80
CA VAL A 766 -7.33 2.39 23.59
C VAL A 766 -7.34 3.76 22.91
N LEU A 767 -7.91 3.83 21.73
CA LEU A 767 -7.90 5.01 20.87
C LEU A 767 -9.32 5.51 20.61
N GLU A 768 -9.68 6.65 21.18
CA GLU A 768 -10.96 7.28 20.91
C GLU A 768 -10.78 8.45 19.94
N LEU A 769 -11.44 8.39 18.80
CA LEU A 769 -11.36 9.39 17.73
C LEU A 769 -12.53 10.38 17.88
N TYR A 770 -12.22 11.66 18.08
CA TYR A 770 -13.16 12.77 18.20
C TYR A 770 -13.08 13.65 16.94
N PRO A 771 -13.83 13.33 15.88
CA PRO A 771 -13.86 14.13 14.65
C PRO A 771 -14.69 15.40 14.78
N SER A 772 -14.45 16.35 13.88
CA SER A 772 -15.37 17.46 13.60
C SER A 772 -16.66 16.97 12.95
N GLU A 773 -17.73 17.78 13.05
CA GLU A 773 -19.03 17.44 12.43
C GLU A 773 -18.92 17.11 10.93
N GLU A 774 -18.06 17.82 10.21
CA GLU A 774 -17.92 17.74 8.76
C GLU A 774 -17.18 16.48 8.28
N GLN A 775 -16.37 15.86 9.15
CA GLN A 775 -15.48 14.74 8.81
C GLN A 775 -15.78 13.46 9.59
N ARG A 776 -16.92 13.40 10.31
CA ARG A 776 -17.36 12.17 11.02
C ARG A 776 -17.29 10.92 10.14
N GLY A 777 -17.68 11.03 8.86
CA GLY A 777 -17.66 9.91 7.91
C GLY A 777 -16.27 9.40 7.51
N VAL A 778 -15.21 10.19 7.70
CA VAL A 778 -13.83 9.81 7.34
C VAL A 778 -13.07 9.25 8.55
N ALA A 779 -13.44 9.65 9.76
CA ALA A 779 -12.70 9.28 10.97
C ALA A 779 -12.63 7.77 11.22
N GLY A 780 -11.41 7.27 11.43
CA GLY A 780 -11.12 5.86 11.65
C GLY A 780 -11.25 4.96 10.42
N ARG A 781 -11.51 5.53 9.22
CA ARG A 781 -11.67 4.76 7.98
C ARG A 781 -10.45 3.91 7.67
N PHE A 782 -9.24 4.42 7.89
CA PHE A 782 -8.01 3.64 7.68
C PHE A 782 -8.03 2.34 8.51
N ILE A 783 -8.34 2.44 9.80
CA ILE A 783 -8.35 1.31 10.72
C ILE A 783 -9.45 0.30 10.34
N ALA A 784 -10.63 0.81 9.95
CA ALA A 784 -11.75 -0.01 9.49
C ALA A 784 -11.41 -0.82 8.22
N GLU A 785 -10.82 -0.17 7.21
CA GLU A 785 -10.44 -0.80 5.94
C GLU A 785 -9.36 -1.88 6.13
N VAL A 786 -8.33 -1.61 6.95
CA VAL A 786 -7.31 -2.63 7.26
C VAL A 786 -7.94 -3.83 7.98
N GLY A 787 -8.89 -3.58 8.90
CA GLY A 787 -9.64 -4.64 9.58
C GLY A 787 -10.51 -5.47 8.64
N GLU A 788 -11.16 -4.84 7.66
CA GLU A 788 -11.94 -5.52 6.63
C GLU A 788 -11.07 -6.40 5.72
N LYS A 789 -9.91 -5.89 5.29
CA LYS A 789 -8.92 -6.67 4.52
C LYS A 789 -8.49 -7.93 5.27
N ARG A 790 -8.23 -7.82 6.58
CA ARG A 790 -7.90 -8.97 7.43
C ARG A 790 -9.05 -9.98 7.52
N ARG A 791 -10.28 -9.51 7.77
CA ARG A 791 -11.46 -10.39 7.97
C ARG A 791 -11.89 -11.12 6.69
N SER A 792 -11.87 -10.42 5.57
CA SER A 792 -12.30 -10.96 4.27
C SER A 792 -11.25 -11.86 3.60
N GLY A 793 -9.98 -11.75 4.00
CA GLY A 793 -8.85 -12.37 3.29
C GLY A 793 -8.63 -11.81 1.88
N ALA A 794 -9.38 -10.78 1.48
CA ALA A 794 -9.31 -10.12 0.18
C ALA A 794 -8.37 -8.91 0.27
N GLY A 795 -7.07 -9.17 0.40
CA GLY A 795 -6.05 -8.12 0.41
C GLY A 795 -4.82 -8.44 1.26
N VAL A 796 -3.76 -7.66 1.08
CA VAL A 796 -2.53 -7.76 1.88
C VAL A 796 -2.58 -6.72 3.01
N VAL A 797 -2.47 -7.19 4.25
CA VAL A 797 -2.17 -6.32 5.40
C VAL A 797 -0.65 -6.22 5.51
N THR A 798 -0.14 -5.00 5.62
CA THR A 798 1.31 -4.77 5.71
C THR A 798 1.83 -5.16 7.09
N ASP A 799 3.13 -5.46 7.19
CA ASP A 799 3.77 -5.70 8.47
C ASP A 799 3.64 -4.49 9.42
N ASP A 800 3.71 -3.27 8.86
CA ASP A 800 3.56 -2.01 9.59
C ASP A 800 2.16 -1.82 10.20
N ASP A 801 1.13 -2.46 9.63
CA ASP A 801 -0.27 -2.32 10.05
C ASP A 801 -0.81 -3.58 10.78
N SER A 802 -0.12 -4.71 10.67
CA SER A 802 -0.52 -6.02 11.21
C SER A 802 -0.73 -6.02 12.73
N TRP A 803 0.06 -5.22 13.45
CA TRP A 803 0.07 -5.15 14.91
C TRP A 803 -1.29 -4.76 15.52
N MET A 804 -2.13 -4.01 14.78
CA MET A 804 -3.42 -3.50 15.26
C MET A 804 -4.38 -4.62 15.65
N PHE A 805 -4.18 -5.82 15.10
CA PHE A 805 -5.08 -6.97 15.28
C PHE A 805 -4.49 -8.07 16.16
N GLU A 806 -3.29 -7.86 16.70
CA GLU A 806 -2.69 -8.78 17.65
C GLU A 806 -3.40 -8.68 19.01
N SER A 807 -3.43 -9.77 19.77
CA SER A 807 -3.91 -9.78 21.17
C SER A 807 -2.78 -10.17 22.10
N ARG A 808 -2.85 -9.73 23.35
CA ARG A 808 -1.88 -10.01 24.41
C ARG A 808 -2.57 -10.71 25.57
N THR A 809 -1.97 -11.77 26.09
CA THR A 809 -2.44 -12.43 27.31
C THR A 809 -1.79 -11.76 28.52
N LEU A 810 -2.61 -11.28 29.45
CA LEU A 810 -2.19 -10.78 30.76
C LEU A 810 -2.07 -11.92 31.77
N ASP A 811 -1.37 -11.64 32.86
CA ASP A 811 -1.36 -12.47 34.07
C ASP A 811 -2.82 -12.71 34.52
N ALA A 812 -3.17 -13.96 34.86
CA ALA A 812 -4.53 -14.47 35.10
C ALA A 812 -5.39 -14.85 33.87
N GLY A 813 -4.82 -14.94 32.66
CA GLY A 813 -5.52 -15.49 31.49
C GLY A 813 -6.53 -14.54 30.84
N LEU A 814 -6.39 -13.24 31.08
CA LEU A 814 -7.19 -12.19 30.43
C LEU A 814 -6.52 -11.78 29.11
N SER A 815 -7.26 -11.81 28.00
CA SER A 815 -6.75 -11.34 26.70
C SER A 815 -7.12 -9.87 26.48
N LEU A 816 -6.13 -9.05 26.14
CA LEU A 816 -6.29 -7.65 25.76
C LEU A 816 -5.87 -7.44 24.29
N PRO A 817 -6.71 -6.78 23.46
CA PRO A 817 -6.30 -6.36 22.12
C PRO A 817 -5.14 -5.38 22.19
N SER A 818 -4.26 -5.48 21.21
CA SER A 818 -3.17 -4.51 21.02
C SER A 818 -3.70 -3.12 20.69
N LEU A 819 -4.81 -3.04 19.96
CA LEU A 819 -5.54 -1.81 19.70
C LEU A 819 -7.05 -2.02 19.93
N ARG A 820 -7.61 -1.20 20.80
CA ARG A 820 -9.03 -0.90 20.89
C ARG A 820 -9.23 0.48 20.30
N TRP A 821 -10.24 0.67 19.47
CA TRP A 821 -10.54 1.99 18.95
C TRP A 821 -12.04 2.19 18.78
N ALA A 822 -12.47 3.44 18.91
CA ALA A 822 -13.84 3.86 18.68
C ALA A 822 -13.87 5.24 18.05
N ARG A 823 -14.88 5.50 17.21
CA ARG A 823 -15.22 6.85 16.75
C ARG A 823 -16.31 7.41 17.65
N ARG A 824 -16.14 8.66 18.09
CA ARG A 824 -17.07 9.40 18.92
C ARG A 824 -17.92 10.33 18.05
N ASP A 825 -19.14 10.59 18.47
CA ASP A 825 -20.05 11.53 17.79
C ASP A 825 -19.84 12.99 18.22
N MET A 826 -19.05 13.19 19.29
CA MET A 826 -18.71 14.50 19.85
C MET A 826 -17.33 14.96 19.35
N GLU A 827 -17.13 16.28 19.25
CA GLU A 827 -15.82 16.86 18.90
C GLU A 827 -14.84 16.92 20.08
N THR A 828 -15.38 16.90 21.31
CA THR A 828 -14.62 17.07 22.55
C THR A 828 -14.81 15.88 23.48
N PRO A 829 -13.74 15.40 24.14
CA PRO A 829 -13.86 14.36 25.15
C PRO A 829 -14.64 14.81 26.38
N ASP A 830 -15.50 13.92 26.86
CA ASP A 830 -16.22 14.03 28.12
C ASP A 830 -15.57 13.19 29.24
N LYS A 831 -14.58 12.36 28.89
CA LYS A 831 -13.84 11.47 29.79
C LYS A 831 -12.35 11.84 29.81
N PRO A 832 -11.61 11.45 30.86
CA PRO A 832 -10.15 11.58 30.88
C PRO A 832 -9.47 10.46 30.07
N ALA A 833 -8.31 10.77 29.50
CA ALA A 833 -7.37 9.80 28.92
C ALA A 833 -5.95 10.10 29.43
N HIS A 834 -5.03 9.15 29.25
CA HIS A 834 -3.62 9.34 29.60
C HIS A 834 -2.96 10.37 28.69
N LEU A 835 -3.32 10.34 27.40
CA LEU A 835 -2.80 11.23 26.37
C LEU A 835 -3.92 11.75 25.48
N ALA A 836 -3.76 12.98 24.99
CA ALA A 836 -4.55 13.50 23.89
C ALA A 836 -3.60 13.91 22.76
N ALA A 837 -3.77 13.27 21.60
CA ALA A 837 -3.19 13.69 20.35
C ALA A 837 -4.19 14.61 19.64
N ALA A 838 -3.97 15.91 19.78
CA ALA A 838 -4.80 16.92 19.17
C ALA A 838 -4.23 17.33 17.80
N PHE A 839 -5.01 17.13 16.75
CA PHE A 839 -4.70 17.61 15.42
C PHE A 839 -5.47 18.90 15.17
N ASP A 840 -4.76 19.96 14.77
CA ASP A 840 -5.35 21.19 14.23
C ASP A 840 -6.53 21.78 15.05
N THR A 841 -6.35 21.91 16.37
CA THR A 841 -7.35 22.49 17.28
C THR A 841 -7.41 24.03 17.25
N PHE A 842 -6.43 24.68 16.62
CA PHE A 842 -6.38 26.13 16.46
C PHE A 842 -7.19 26.58 15.24
N ASP A 843 -7.96 27.65 15.38
CA ASP A 843 -8.48 28.37 14.22
C ASP A 843 -7.34 29.03 13.47
N SER A 844 -7.09 28.57 12.26
CA SER A 844 -6.02 29.06 11.41
C SER A 844 -6.53 30.13 10.45
N ARG A 845 -5.68 31.14 10.19
CA ARG A 845 -5.89 32.19 9.19
C ARG A 845 -4.54 32.68 8.68
N VAL A 846 -4.45 32.90 7.37
CA VAL A 846 -3.32 33.61 6.78
C VAL A 846 -3.59 35.11 6.86
N LYS A 847 -2.59 35.87 7.32
CA LYS A 847 -2.63 37.34 7.36
C LYS A 847 -1.35 37.90 6.78
N ALA A 848 -1.47 38.95 5.98
CA ALA A 848 -0.32 39.76 5.59
C ALA A 848 0.21 40.52 6.83
N LEU A 849 1.52 40.53 6.99
CA LEU A 849 2.22 41.27 8.04
C LEU A 849 3.08 42.35 7.37
N ASN A 850 3.31 43.47 8.04
CA ASN A 850 4.28 44.44 7.55
C ASN A 850 5.70 43.90 7.75
N GLU A 851 6.61 44.22 6.83
CA GLU A 851 8.01 43.81 6.93
C GLU A 851 8.67 44.23 8.26
N SER A 852 8.27 45.37 8.82
CA SER A 852 8.75 45.87 10.12
C SER A 852 8.40 44.97 11.30
N ASP A 853 7.38 44.11 11.15
CA ASP A 853 6.84 43.26 12.21
C ASP A 853 7.46 41.85 12.19
N LEU A 854 8.27 41.53 11.16
CA LEU A 854 8.98 40.26 11.03
C LEU A 854 10.30 40.29 11.83
N ALA A 855 10.56 39.21 12.57
CA ALA A 855 11.79 39.08 13.35
C ALA A 855 13.05 39.02 12.45
N THR A 856 14.20 39.30 13.07
CA THR A 856 15.58 39.28 12.52
C THR A 856 15.80 38.38 11.29
N LYS A 857 16.41 38.96 10.25
CA LYS A 857 16.83 38.22 9.04
C LYS A 857 17.67 37.00 9.38
N ARG A 858 17.37 35.85 8.77
CA ARG A 858 18.11 34.60 8.93
C ARG A 858 18.41 33.96 7.58
N PRO A 859 19.50 33.18 7.45
CA PRO A 859 19.79 32.47 6.22
C PRO A 859 18.76 31.37 5.99
N LEU A 860 18.36 31.17 4.73
CA LEU A 860 17.44 30.10 4.37
C LEU A 860 18.09 28.73 4.59
N MET A 861 17.31 27.80 5.14
CA MET A 861 17.77 26.44 5.39
C MET A 861 17.87 25.65 4.09
N ALA A 862 18.84 24.72 4.05
CA ALA A 862 19.10 23.86 2.88
C ALA A 862 19.14 24.62 1.55
N PHE A 863 19.83 25.78 1.52
CA PHE A 863 19.94 26.64 0.35
C PHE A 863 18.60 27.12 -0.23
N GLY A 864 17.56 27.27 0.62
CA GLY A 864 16.23 27.70 0.18
C GLY A 864 15.30 26.57 -0.25
N LEU A 865 15.72 25.30 -0.11
CA LEU A 865 14.85 24.14 -0.39
C LEU A 865 13.97 23.74 0.80
N LEU A 866 14.16 24.37 1.97
CA LEU A 866 13.29 24.25 3.14
C LEU A 866 12.80 25.62 3.59
N SER A 867 11.48 25.81 3.57
CA SER A 867 10.81 27.01 4.10
C SER A 867 10.23 26.71 5.48
N TYR A 868 11.09 26.63 6.50
CA TYR A 868 10.58 26.54 7.88
C TYR A 868 10.08 27.91 8.34
N PHE A 869 8.86 27.94 8.86
CA PHE A 869 8.32 29.14 9.48
C PHE A 869 9.03 29.45 10.80
N ASP A 870 9.32 30.73 11.03
CA ASP A 870 9.59 31.23 12.37
C ASP A 870 8.29 31.20 13.15
N ARG A 871 8.29 30.43 14.25
CA ARG A 871 7.13 30.26 15.11
C ARG A 871 7.31 31.07 16.38
N THR A 872 6.34 31.90 16.68
CA THR A 872 6.23 32.59 17.95
C THR A 872 4.93 32.16 18.64
N TYR A 873 5.02 31.94 19.94
CA TYR A 873 3.88 31.60 20.77
C TYR A 873 3.61 32.74 21.75
N LYS A 874 2.35 33.13 21.87
CA LYS A 874 1.85 34.06 22.88
C LYS A 874 0.72 33.38 23.63
N SER A 875 0.74 33.42 24.96
CA SER A 875 -0.28 32.79 25.80
C SER A 875 -1.44 33.71 26.18
N ILE A 876 -1.31 35.03 25.99
CA ILE A 876 -2.24 36.06 26.48
C ILE A 876 -2.62 37.02 25.33
N PRO A 877 -3.91 37.43 25.19
CA PRO A 877 -5.07 37.06 26.01
C PRO A 877 -5.60 35.64 25.75
N SER A 878 -5.16 35.01 24.67
CA SER A 878 -5.42 33.60 24.35
C SER A 878 -4.18 32.98 23.69
N PRO A 879 -4.03 31.64 23.70
CA PRO A 879 -2.96 30.95 23.01
C PRO A 879 -2.97 31.25 21.50
N ILE A 880 -1.92 31.91 21.01
CA ILE A 880 -1.74 32.22 19.59
C ILE A 880 -0.38 31.70 19.16
N TRP A 881 -0.37 30.84 18.15
CA TRP A 881 0.80 30.50 17.37
C TRP A 881 0.83 31.37 16.12
N GLN A 882 1.88 32.16 15.97
CA GLN A 882 2.13 32.92 14.75
C GLN A 882 3.33 32.30 14.05
N SER A 883 3.10 31.85 12.81
CA SER A 883 4.11 31.29 11.92
C SER A 883 4.33 32.27 10.76
N ALA A 884 5.57 32.68 10.53
CA ALA A 884 5.92 33.59 9.42
C ALA A 884 7.11 33.03 8.63
N ILE A 885 7.16 33.30 7.32
CA ILE A 885 8.34 33.01 6.52
C ILE A 885 9.42 34.01 6.93
N PRO A 886 10.61 33.58 7.37
CA PRO A 886 11.66 34.49 7.79
C PRO A 886 12.16 35.33 6.60
N GLN A 887 12.44 36.62 6.85
CA GLN A 887 13.13 37.44 5.85
C GLN A 887 14.55 36.90 5.64
N SER A 888 14.92 36.61 4.40
CA SER A 888 16.22 35.99 4.12
C SER A 888 17.37 36.98 4.22
N SER A 889 18.45 36.59 4.90
CA SER A 889 19.79 37.12 4.64
C SER A 889 20.44 36.22 3.58
N PHE A 890 20.68 36.76 2.38
CA PHE A 890 21.17 36.00 1.24
C PHE A 890 22.44 35.20 1.58
N ARG A 891 22.36 33.86 1.48
CA ARG A 891 23.54 33.03 1.18
C ARG A 891 23.35 32.50 -0.23
N PRO A 892 24.34 32.66 -1.12
CA PRO A 892 24.21 32.17 -2.48
C PRO A 892 23.98 30.65 -2.47
N TYR A 893 22.99 30.22 -3.25
CA TYR A 893 22.91 28.84 -3.72
C TYR A 893 24.21 28.52 -4.47
N PRO A 894 24.76 27.28 -4.39
CA PRO A 894 26.05 26.95 -5.00
C PRO A 894 26.13 27.27 -6.50
N TYR A 895 24.97 27.30 -7.17
CA TYR A 895 24.83 27.64 -8.58
C TYR A 895 23.76 28.71 -8.86
N GLY A 896 24.21 29.93 -9.14
CA GLY A 896 23.37 30.97 -9.72
C GLY A 896 22.39 31.65 -8.74
N PRO A 897 22.59 32.95 -8.41
CA PRO A 897 21.68 33.67 -7.51
C PRO A 897 20.23 33.72 -8.02
N THR A 898 19.99 33.59 -9.32
CA THR A 898 18.71 33.91 -9.98
C THR A 898 17.58 32.91 -9.72
N ILE A 899 17.85 31.60 -9.54
CA ILE A 899 16.78 30.58 -9.49
C ILE A 899 16.17 30.49 -8.08
N THR A 900 17.02 30.47 -7.05
CA THR A 900 16.56 30.57 -5.66
C THR A 900 15.99 31.96 -5.40
N HIS A 901 16.62 33.03 -5.89
CA HIS A 901 16.05 34.38 -5.82
C HIS A 901 14.66 34.42 -6.47
N SER A 902 14.46 33.85 -7.67
CA SER A 902 13.14 33.80 -8.31
C SER A 902 12.13 32.96 -7.53
N ALA A 903 12.52 31.82 -6.94
CA ALA A 903 11.62 30.99 -6.12
C ALA A 903 11.22 31.67 -4.79
N ILE A 904 12.11 32.49 -4.22
CA ILE A 904 11.88 33.27 -2.99
C ILE A 904 11.10 34.56 -3.31
N THR A 905 11.50 35.35 -4.32
CA THR A 905 10.79 36.59 -4.71
C THR A 905 9.42 36.31 -5.32
N SER A 906 9.20 35.16 -5.98
CA SER A 906 7.85 34.76 -6.42
C SER A 906 6.96 34.24 -5.28
N GLN A 907 7.55 33.77 -4.17
CA GLN A 907 6.80 33.52 -2.93
C GLN A 907 6.33 34.83 -2.29
N ASP A 908 7.19 35.85 -2.23
CA ASP A 908 6.85 37.16 -1.67
C ASP A 908 5.89 37.95 -2.59
N GLY A 909 6.11 37.93 -3.91
CA GLY A 909 5.28 38.63 -4.91
C GLY A 909 3.83 38.13 -5.02
N ASN A 910 3.56 36.87 -4.68
CA ASN A 910 2.20 36.31 -4.61
C ASN A 910 1.35 36.87 -3.44
N THR A 911 1.96 37.60 -2.51
CA THR A 911 1.27 38.24 -1.38
C THR A 911 1.10 39.75 -1.51
N GLU A 912 1.94 40.42 -2.32
CA GLU A 912 1.97 41.89 -2.39
C GLU A 912 0.92 42.51 -3.34
N THR A 913 0.48 41.81 -4.39
CA THR A 913 -0.38 42.40 -5.42
C THR A 913 -1.86 42.48 -5.05
N GLY A 914 -2.30 41.83 -3.97
CA GLY A 914 -3.68 41.88 -3.46
C GLY A 914 -3.97 42.94 -2.39
N CYS A 915 -2.96 43.63 -1.85
CA CYS A 915 -3.09 44.41 -0.61
C CYS A 915 -2.79 45.91 -0.79
N ARG A 916 -3.27 46.54 -1.88
CA ARG A 916 -3.26 48.01 -1.98
C ARG A 916 -4.66 48.57 -1.75
N ARG A 917 -4.87 49.01 -0.51
CA ARG A 917 -5.96 49.83 0.05
C ARG A 917 -7.25 49.12 0.42
N PHE A 918 -7.40 48.81 1.70
CA PHE A 918 -8.64 49.11 2.43
C PHE A 918 -8.32 49.50 3.87
N SER A 919 -8.61 50.75 4.21
CA SER A 919 -8.78 51.21 5.59
C SER A 919 -10.20 50.86 6.03
N CYS A 920 -10.38 50.26 7.20
CA CYS A 920 -11.61 50.45 7.98
C CYS A 920 -11.33 50.32 9.48
N THR A 921 -11.60 51.43 10.16
CA THR A 921 -11.73 51.61 11.60
C THR A 921 -12.78 50.69 12.20
N SER A 922 -12.45 50.01 13.30
CA SER A 922 -13.44 49.36 14.17
C SER A 922 -14.10 50.39 15.10
N PRO A 923 -15.43 50.36 15.32
CA PRO A 923 -16.04 51.07 16.43
C PRO A 923 -15.76 50.31 17.75
N PRO A 924 -15.65 51.01 18.89
CA PRO A 924 -15.37 50.37 20.17
C PRO A 924 -16.66 49.77 20.73
N TYR A 925 -16.64 48.49 21.10
CA TYR A 925 -17.65 47.94 22.01
C TYR A 925 -17.05 47.74 23.39
N ARG A 926 -17.82 48.31 24.34
CA ARG A 926 -17.55 48.54 25.75
C ARG A 926 -17.37 47.27 26.56
N ASP A 927 -16.58 47.43 27.61
CA ASP A 927 -16.55 46.67 28.84
C ASP A 927 -17.92 46.13 29.26
N PHE A 928 -17.95 44.88 29.74
CA PHE A 928 -18.66 44.56 30.96
C PHE A 928 -17.91 43.47 31.72
N SER A 929 -17.37 43.87 32.87
CA SER A 929 -17.01 43.02 34.00
C SER A 929 -18.26 42.40 34.64
N GLY A 930 -18.17 41.13 35.04
CA GLY A 930 -19.16 40.39 35.83
C GLY A 930 -18.83 38.92 35.86
#